data_AF-A0A9D5DKF5-F1
#
_entry.id   AF-A0A9D5DKF5-F1
#
_cell.length_a   1.000
_cell.length_b   1.000
_cell.length_c   1.000
_cell.angle_alpha   90.00
_cell.angle_beta   90.00
_cell.angle_gamma   90.00
#
_symmetry.space_group_name_H-M   'P 1'
#
loop_
_entity.id
_entity.type
_entity.pdbx_description
1 polymer ?
#
loop_
_entity_poly.entity_id
_entity_poly.type
_entity_poly.pdbx_seq_one_letter_code
_entity_poly.pdbx_strand_id
1 'polypeptide(L)'
;MDPENGLNDHQADVDDHSLLSRRQFEGDFNQVGSQGSSQNFDMLTVSADVFNSDANSKGRNDSTDLNLEMVSDQKSTNQSDDFGSRSNLDQLIRHPLLDSFNPKPGIFQKLVHSRDSKTLREYIFSPMRCIINERDASGCTALHIALLNAYPDMLEILLSSPSDDLMPSVDIENTAVSGDALSHDSLNNSMVAVDLSIPYAGLPISHLMLCKAIFPERYDDCLNCLYLLLPFTLANDSSHCVSWLDINAADQLGLTALHLACGFGDSKIVSLLLEYGALANISDLNNEEPVHHAISSRDPVTLSVILSSGGADPMKESTSTASLIKCCIDKSAWRCLHALLTDSEYLQHPISESEYDLLSFHAQKLGLGAEFERVFSLAVEIATNDESDSRVNLGGVSDNYIADGPMIGLALTRVFTHSCCADHISLPEPMDMPIRRSKLVNKIPENPTRMEVLVKPNVGILRSSEFALLQWSESCRPAVLSDILRVHDWSYIRLLQHKVEESRLIWDQRPFHTGSIDDDTQLTPGSWKAALHACGAVINAVDCVCGGENRNAFCAIRPPGHHLGTWGAAQTVGSDEGIPSGSQGFCLLNNVAIGAAYCRYMYSNLGISKIAIVDFDVHHGNGTEQIVRNVSPGNRVIKTMFNPVPGVNLNVEQDMSYYKIWKDELDAENVFFSSIHAYDGTFYPGTGPDQCISKPNIVNIGLAENTSSLVFRSKIKRFLLPKLLQFRPDIIFISAGFDGHVIDIVGKGFTSCTEGDYAWLTQQLISIANLCCNGRIVSVLEGGYNTKTLSLSPLAKSVAAHVRTLQWTSPNLMPNPQEWEEEILTDDNDDETDIKDSCVFDTFGDDTVIAFDGSNCIESENVDHSSTYIGAASHYSPSLKKHKPHEDSEIVKDPYHSDLSLVDLSASQMASNEVFPDAHLAGPSRPRRAAAIKAEESIQRKIRSELDSSNQINDNALNENL
;
A
#
# COMPACT_ATOMS: atom_id res chain seq x y z
N MET A 1 -65.63 -16.70 16.57
CA MET A 1 -66.65 -15.62 16.67
C MET A 1 -66.38 -14.70 15.51
N ASP A 2 -67.43 -14.50 14.72
CA ASP A 2 -67.56 -13.70 13.49
C ASP A 2 -68.52 -12.52 13.82
N PRO A 3 -69.06 -11.72 12.89
CA PRO A 3 -68.71 -11.49 11.47
C PRO A 3 -68.28 -9.99 11.31
N GLU A 4 -68.35 -9.23 10.20
CA GLU A 4 -68.91 -9.25 8.83
C GLU A 4 -67.93 -8.46 7.92
N ASN A 5 -67.97 -8.33 6.60
CA ASN A 5 -68.45 -9.04 5.38
C ASN A 5 -67.83 -8.19 4.23
N GLY A 6 -67.44 -8.63 3.03
CA GLY A 6 -67.91 -9.67 2.11
C GLY A 6 -67.51 -9.23 0.68
N LEU A 7 -67.68 -9.98 -0.42
CA LEU A 7 -68.21 -11.32 -0.70
C LEU A 7 -67.80 -11.68 -2.16
N ASN A 8 -67.67 -12.98 -2.46
CA ASN A 8 -67.92 -13.66 -3.75
C ASN A 8 -66.94 -13.46 -4.95
N ASP A 9 -66.68 -14.46 -5.83
CA ASP A 9 -67.00 -15.90 -5.74
C ASP A 9 -66.21 -16.81 -6.72
N HIS A 10 -66.09 -18.08 -6.31
CA HIS A 10 -66.16 -19.35 -7.06
C HIS A 10 -65.33 -19.70 -8.35
N GLN A 11 -64.51 -20.75 -8.15
CA GLN A 11 -64.54 -22.09 -8.80
C GLN A 11 -64.06 -22.34 -10.25
N ALA A 12 -62.92 -23.06 -10.30
CA ALA A 12 -62.81 -24.48 -10.71
C ALA A 12 -62.68 -24.93 -12.18
N ASP A 13 -61.84 -25.98 -12.30
CA ASP A 13 -61.91 -27.16 -13.17
C ASP A 13 -61.35 -27.19 -14.61
N VAL A 14 -60.35 -28.08 -14.74
CA VAL A 14 -60.17 -29.15 -15.76
C VAL A 14 -59.45 -28.84 -17.08
N ASP A 15 -58.41 -29.66 -17.33
CA ASP A 15 -57.87 -30.27 -18.56
C ASP A 15 -58.32 -29.70 -19.94
N ASP A 16 -57.49 -29.57 -21.00
CA ASP A 16 -56.58 -30.58 -21.53
C ASP A 16 -55.83 -30.06 -22.81
N HIS A 17 -54.82 -30.82 -23.26
CA HIS A 17 -54.38 -31.03 -24.65
C HIS A 17 -54.04 -29.86 -25.65
N SER A 18 -52.71 -29.66 -25.79
CA SER A 18 -51.92 -30.10 -26.99
C SER A 18 -51.67 -29.21 -28.24
N LEU A 19 -50.60 -29.59 -28.97
CA LEU A 19 -50.22 -29.29 -30.37
C LEU A 19 -49.64 -27.88 -30.68
N LEU A 20 -48.32 -27.72 -30.83
CA LEU A 20 -47.42 -28.09 -31.98
C LEU A 20 -47.28 -26.99 -33.06
N SER A 21 -46.09 -26.37 -33.13
CA SER A 21 -45.14 -26.43 -34.28
C SER A 21 -44.00 -25.40 -34.11
N ARG A 22 -42.76 -25.81 -33.81
CA ARG A 22 -41.70 -26.21 -34.76
C ARG A 22 -41.50 -25.27 -35.96
N ARG A 23 -40.35 -24.58 -35.99
CA ARG A 23 -39.31 -24.78 -37.02
C ARG A 23 -37.92 -24.35 -36.51
N GLN A 24 -36.94 -25.22 -36.73
CA GLN A 24 -35.50 -24.93 -36.67
C GLN A 24 -35.09 -24.17 -37.93
N PHE A 25 -33.89 -23.57 -37.94
CA PHE A 25 -32.83 -24.02 -38.84
C PHE A 25 -31.43 -23.57 -38.36
N GLU A 26 -30.47 -24.49 -38.44
CA GLU A 26 -29.05 -24.30 -38.15
C GLU A 26 -28.30 -23.76 -39.39
N GLY A 27 -27.03 -23.38 -39.24
CA GLY A 27 -26.16 -23.03 -40.37
C GLY A 27 -24.75 -22.57 -39.98
N ASP A 28 -23.84 -23.52 -39.74
CA ASP A 28 -22.40 -23.28 -39.58
C ASP A 28 -21.74 -22.65 -40.82
N PHE A 29 -20.53 -22.07 -40.69
CA PHE A 29 -19.30 -22.65 -41.28
C PHE A 29 -18.00 -21.91 -40.86
N ASN A 30 -16.85 -22.47 -41.25
CA ASN A 30 -15.55 -22.42 -40.57
C ASN A 30 -14.44 -21.54 -41.22
N GLN A 31 -13.53 -21.06 -40.35
CA GLN A 31 -12.05 -20.97 -40.48
C GLN A 31 -11.32 -20.08 -41.53
N VAL A 32 -10.03 -19.87 -41.20
CA VAL A 32 -8.89 -19.30 -41.99
C VAL A 32 -8.89 -17.75 -42.09
N GLY A 33 -7.78 -17.02 -41.90
CA GLY A 33 -6.44 -17.36 -41.43
C GLY A 33 -5.37 -16.30 -41.80
N SER A 34 -4.32 -16.17 -40.98
CA SER A 34 -2.98 -15.58 -41.24
C SER A 34 -2.77 -14.12 -41.74
N GLN A 35 -1.88 -13.42 -41.00
CA GLN A 35 -0.85 -12.45 -41.45
C GLN A 35 -1.26 -11.08 -42.07
N GLY A 36 -0.44 -10.04 -41.83
CA GLY A 36 -0.37 -8.87 -42.72
C GLY A 36 -0.15 -7.48 -42.09
N SER A 37 1.03 -7.25 -41.52
CA SER A 37 1.76 -5.96 -41.47
C SER A 37 1.13 -4.63 -41.97
N SER A 38 1.11 -3.65 -41.06
CA SER A 38 1.75 -2.31 -41.18
C SER A 38 1.21 -1.18 -42.08
N GLN A 39 1.42 0.05 -41.55
CA GLN A 39 1.51 1.38 -42.18
C GLN A 39 0.24 2.23 -42.38
N ASN A 40 0.21 3.32 -41.61
CA ASN A 40 -0.05 4.73 -42.00
C ASN A 40 -0.57 4.99 -43.43
N PHE A 41 -1.62 5.82 -43.58
CA PHE A 41 -1.46 7.25 -43.90
C PHE A 41 -2.81 8.02 -43.95
N ASP A 42 -2.76 9.29 -43.54
CA ASP A 42 -3.59 10.47 -43.83
C ASP A 42 -5.07 10.41 -44.25
N MET A 43 -5.89 11.10 -43.45
CA MET A 43 -6.43 12.44 -43.78
C MET A 43 -6.79 12.75 -45.26
N LEU A 44 -8.08 12.93 -45.58
CA LEU A 44 -8.69 14.24 -45.96
C LEU A 44 -10.06 14.14 -46.69
N THR A 45 -10.96 15.04 -46.27
CA THR A 45 -11.93 15.82 -47.09
C THR A 45 -13.19 15.23 -47.77
N VAL A 46 -14.33 15.79 -47.35
CA VAL A 46 -15.34 16.55 -48.16
C VAL A 46 -16.28 15.80 -49.11
N SER A 47 -17.56 15.69 -48.71
CA SER A 47 -18.73 16.44 -49.26
C SER A 47 -20.01 15.81 -48.66
N ALA A 48 -20.92 16.55 -48.02
CA ALA A 48 -21.76 17.64 -48.50
C ALA A 48 -22.96 17.19 -49.36
N ASP A 49 -24.14 17.49 -48.81
CA ASP A 49 -25.37 17.94 -49.47
C ASP A 49 -26.50 16.98 -49.91
N VAL A 50 -27.61 17.08 -49.14
CA VAL A 50 -28.95 17.55 -49.60
C VAL A 50 -29.81 16.62 -50.48
N PHE A 51 -30.93 16.07 -49.94
CA PHE A 51 -32.28 16.70 -50.04
C PHE A 51 -33.44 15.86 -49.40
N ASN A 52 -34.30 16.58 -48.67
CA ASN A 52 -35.78 16.56 -48.67
C ASN A 52 -36.68 15.33 -48.38
N SER A 53 -37.55 15.56 -47.38
CA SER A 53 -39.03 15.54 -47.41
C SER A 53 -39.82 14.26 -47.73
N ASP A 54 -40.55 13.76 -46.73
CA ASP A 54 -42.04 13.75 -46.62
C ASP A 54 -42.46 12.65 -45.62
N ALA A 55 -43.58 12.64 -44.91
CA ALA A 55 -44.59 13.60 -44.43
C ALA A 55 -45.73 12.72 -43.81
N ASN A 56 -46.38 13.17 -42.73
CA ASN A 56 -47.76 12.78 -42.34
C ASN A 56 -48.14 11.28 -42.15
N SER A 57 -48.59 10.80 -40.98
CA SER A 57 -49.73 11.33 -40.20
C SER A 57 -50.27 10.31 -39.17
N LYS A 58 -51.16 10.79 -38.27
CA LYS A 58 -52.05 10.06 -37.32
C LYS A 58 -51.37 9.49 -36.06
N GLY A 59 -51.88 9.68 -34.84
CA GLY A 59 -53.01 10.51 -34.38
C GLY A 59 -53.79 9.84 -33.22
N ARG A 60 -54.40 10.67 -32.34
CA ARG A 60 -55.16 10.32 -31.11
C ARG A 60 -54.31 9.79 -29.94
N ASN A 61 -54.74 9.89 -28.68
CA ASN A 61 -55.56 10.85 -27.91
C ASN A 61 -55.50 10.29 -26.47
N ASP A 62 -55.34 11.13 -25.44
CA ASP A 62 -56.36 11.29 -24.38
C ASP A 62 -55.82 12.17 -23.23
N SER A 63 -56.77 12.82 -22.57
CA SER A 63 -56.62 13.89 -21.59
C SER A 63 -56.83 13.40 -20.17
N THR A 64 -56.21 14.07 -19.19
CA THR A 64 -56.92 14.53 -17.99
C THR A 64 -56.29 15.82 -17.45
N ASP A 65 -57.13 16.83 -17.27
CA ASP A 65 -56.80 18.13 -16.67
C ASP A 65 -56.51 18.03 -15.16
N LEU A 66 -55.90 19.08 -14.61
CA LEU A 66 -56.49 19.78 -13.46
C LEU A 66 -56.06 21.26 -13.45
N ASN A 67 -57.04 22.16 -13.42
CA ASN A 67 -56.86 23.61 -13.45
C ASN A 67 -56.56 24.20 -12.07
N LEU A 68 -55.96 25.40 -12.04
CA LEU A 68 -56.38 26.45 -11.12
C LEU A 68 -56.12 27.86 -11.70
N GLU A 69 -57.23 28.58 -11.84
CA GLU A 69 -57.47 30.01 -12.11
C GLU A 69 -56.63 30.99 -11.28
N MET A 70 -56.50 32.30 -11.53
CA MET A 70 -56.90 33.31 -12.55
C MET A 70 -55.95 34.54 -12.32
N VAL A 71 -55.77 35.55 -13.19
CA VAL A 71 -56.64 36.71 -13.53
C VAL A 71 -55.94 37.50 -14.67
N SER A 72 -56.69 38.38 -15.34
CA SER A 72 -56.33 39.33 -16.42
C SER A 72 -55.11 40.27 -16.12
N ASP A 73 -54.52 41.03 -17.06
CA ASP A 73 -55.18 41.91 -18.03
C ASP A 73 -54.35 42.36 -19.28
N GLN A 74 -54.95 43.25 -20.07
CA GLN A 74 -54.68 43.49 -21.50
C GLN A 74 -53.49 44.40 -21.89
N LYS A 75 -52.99 44.14 -23.11
CA LYS A 75 -52.56 45.09 -24.17
C LYS A 75 -52.27 46.56 -23.78
N SER A 76 -51.10 47.06 -24.20
CA SER A 76 -51.08 48.10 -25.25
C SER A 76 -49.70 48.25 -25.91
N THR A 77 -49.74 48.60 -27.20
CA THR A 77 -48.61 49.02 -28.01
C THR A 77 -48.28 50.49 -27.76
N ASN A 78 -47.01 50.89 -27.88
CA ASN A 78 -46.64 52.04 -28.72
C ASN A 78 -45.12 52.09 -28.99
N GLN A 79 -44.78 52.45 -30.22
CA GLN A 79 -43.42 52.82 -30.64
C GLN A 79 -43.18 54.30 -30.37
N SER A 80 -41.93 54.67 -30.08
CA SER A 80 -41.36 55.97 -30.46
C SER A 80 -39.85 55.87 -30.46
N ASP A 81 -39.24 56.00 -31.64
CA ASP A 81 -37.79 56.18 -31.77
C ASP A 81 -37.37 57.53 -31.18
N ASP A 82 -36.20 57.59 -30.52
CA ASP A 82 -35.43 58.83 -30.45
C ASP A 82 -33.92 58.52 -30.51
N PHE A 83 -33.19 59.34 -31.28
CA PHE A 83 -31.79 59.12 -31.64
C PHE A 83 -30.91 60.13 -30.89
N GLY A 84 -30.21 59.68 -29.84
CA GLY A 84 -29.41 60.55 -28.98
C GLY A 84 -28.02 59.97 -28.66
N SER A 85 -27.01 60.41 -29.41
CA SER A 85 -25.56 60.24 -29.19
C SER A 85 -25.10 59.46 -27.93
N ARG A 86 -24.61 58.23 -28.12
CA ARG A 86 -23.66 57.60 -27.19
C ARG A 86 -22.23 57.72 -27.72
N SER A 87 -21.29 57.89 -26.81
CA SER A 87 -19.85 57.97 -27.08
C SER A 87 -19.28 56.63 -27.56
N ASN A 88 -18.09 56.68 -28.18
CA ASN A 88 -17.37 55.51 -28.71
C ASN A 88 -16.79 54.57 -27.62
N LEU A 89 -17.45 54.45 -26.47
CA LEU A 89 -17.10 53.51 -25.39
C LEU A 89 -17.96 52.24 -25.40
N ASP A 90 -19.13 52.27 -26.04
CA ASP A 90 -20.14 51.18 -26.07
C ASP A 90 -19.91 50.12 -27.18
N GLN A 91 -18.77 50.12 -27.89
CA GLN A 91 -18.48 49.20 -29.01
C GLN A 91 -17.42 48.13 -28.74
N LEU A 92 -16.84 48.07 -27.54
CA LEU A 92 -16.18 46.85 -27.05
C LEU A 92 -17.16 46.11 -26.12
N ILE A 93 -17.06 44.77 -26.11
CA ILE A 93 -17.88 43.86 -25.29
C ILE A 93 -19.35 43.73 -25.76
N ARG A 94 -19.56 42.91 -26.80
CA ARG A 94 -20.79 42.11 -26.98
C ARG A 94 -20.43 40.68 -27.37
N HIS A 95 -20.00 39.89 -26.39
CA HIS A 95 -19.85 38.45 -26.55
C HIS A 95 -21.10 37.74 -25.99
N PRO A 96 -21.74 36.77 -26.68
CA PRO A 96 -23.05 36.22 -26.29
C PRO A 96 -23.12 35.40 -24.99
N LEU A 97 -22.08 35.46 -24.14
CA LEU A 97 -21.97 34.73 -22.88
C LEU A 97 -21.90 35.64 -21.64
N LEU A 98 -21.85 36.97 -21.83
CA LEU A 98 -21.69 37.93 -20.72
C LEU A 98 -23.02 38.44 -20.12
N ASP A 99 -24.16 38.19 -20.77
CA ASP A 99 -25.47 38.71 -20.33
C ASP A 99 -26.18 37.83 -19.27
N SER A 100 -25.66 36.64 -18.93
CA SER A 100 -26.21 35.82 -17.83
C SER A 100 -25.48 36.10 -16.51
N PHE A 101 -25.85 37.21 -15.86
CA PHE A 101 -25.25 37.73 -14.62
C PHE A 101 -25.47 36.82 -13.39
N ASN A 102 -24.58 35.82 -13.24
CA ASN A 102 -24.03 35.39 -11.95
C ASN A 102 -22.88 34.39 -12.23
N PRO A 103 -21.67 34.58 -11.67
CA PRO A 103 -20.63 33.55 -11.77
C PRO A 103 -21.15 32.27 -11.11
N LYS A 104 -21.26 31.19 -11.90
CA LYS A 104 -21.71 29.90 -11.37
C LYS A 104 -20.62 29.33 -10.44
N PRO A 105 -20.97 28.84 -9.24
CA PRO A 105 -20.04 28.14 -8.36
C PRO A 105 -19.14 27.14 -9.08
N GLY A 106 -17.84 27.24 -8.82
CA GLY A 106 -16.79 26.40 -9.38
C GLY A 106 -16.48 26.65 -10.87
N ILE A 107 -16.66 27.87 -11.38
CA ILE A 107 -16.36 28.18 -12.79
C ILE A 107 -14.86 28.09 -13.11
N PHE A 108 -13.99 28.65 -12.26
CA PHE A 108 -12.54 28.65 -12.46
C PHE A 108 -11.97 27.23 -12.49
N GLN A 109 -12.41 26.35 -11.58
CA GLN A 109 -12.04 24.95 -11.54
C GLN A 109 -12.37 24.25 -12.86
N LYS A 110 -13.57 24.46 -13.39
CA LYS A 110 -13.99 23.88 -14.67
C LYS A 110 -13.11 24.36 -15.83
N LEU A 111 -12.78 25.66 -15.88
CA LEU A 111 -11.94 26.24 -16.92
C LEU A 111 -10.50 25.71 -16.87
N VAL A 112 -9.90 25.59 -15.67
CA VAL A 112 -8.57 24.97 -15.48
C VAL A 112 -8.60 23.49 -15.86
N HIS A 113 -9.64 22.76 -15.46
CA HIS A 113 -9.81 21.33 -15.74
C HIS A 113 -10.03 21.04 -17.23
N SER A 114 -10.75 21.91 -17.94
CA SER A 114 -10.92 21.85 -19.40
C SER A 114 -9.78 22.50 -20.20
N ARG A 115 -8.77 23.06 -19.51
CA ARG A 115 -7.66 23.86 -20.08
C ARG A 115 -8.11 25.00 -21.00
N ASP A 116 -9.24 25.65 -20.72
CA ASP A 116 -9.70 26.83 -21.47
C ASP A 116 -9.00 28.11 -20.97
N SER A 117 -7.74 28.27 -21.37
CA SER A 117 -6.90 29.42 -21.00
C SER A 117 -7.45 30.75 -21.48
N LYS A 118 -8.11 30.77 -22.63
CA LYS A 118 -8.69 31.98 -23.22
C LYS A 118 -9.83 32.49 -22.34
N THR A 119 -10.84 31.64 -22.09
CA THR A 119 -11.98 32.01 -21.25
C THR A 119 -11.54 32.27 -19.81
N LEU A 120 -10.57 31.52 -19.27
CA LEU A 120 -9.99 31.78 -17.95
C LEU A 120 -9.39 33.19 -17.85
N ARG A 121 -8.57 33.59 -18.83
CA ARG A 121 -7.99 34.95 -18.90
C ARG A 121 -9.09 36.01 -19.05
N GLU A 122 -10.11 35.79 -19.88
CA GLU A 122 -11.26 36.70 -20.01
C GLU A 122 -12.02 36.89 -18.68
N TYR A 123 -12.18 35.83 -17.86
CA TYR A 123 -12.80 35.94 -16.53
C TYR A 123 -11.90 36.65 -15.50
N ILE A 124 -10.59 36.38 -15.47
CA ILE A 124 -9.68 36.97 -14.47
C ILE A 124 -9.46 38.47 -14.68
N PHE A 125 -9.49 38.94 -15.92
CA PHE A 125 -9.39 40.37 -16.24
C PHE A 125 -10.76 41.04 -16.47
N SER A 126 -11.86 40.37 -16.10
CA SER A 126 -13.22 40.93 -16.13
C SER A 126 -13.50 41.78 -14.88
N PRO A 127 -14.20 42.92 -14.99
CA PRO A 127 -14.64 43.70 -13.83
C PRO A 127 -15.76 43.02 -13.00
N MET A 128 -16.14 41.77 -13.30
CA MET A 128 -17.13 41.03 -12.52
C MET A 128 -16.54 40.51 -11.20
N ARG A 129 -17.23 40.80 -10.09
CA ARG A 129 -16.90 40.25 -8.75
C ARG A 129 -16.93 38.72 -8.78
N CYS A 130 -15.75 38.08 -8.70
CA CYS A 130 -15.57 36.64 -8.77
C CYS A 130 -14.68 36.14 -7.63
N ILE A 131 -14.98 34.97 -7.05
CA ILE A 131 -14.22 34.39 -5.93
C ILE A 131 -13.25 33.34 -6.50
N ILE A 132 -12.03 33.77 -6.87
CA ILE A 132 -11.02 32.86 -7.47
C ILE A 132 -10.57 31.74 -6.53
N ASN A 133 -10.63 32.01 -5.21
CA ASN A 133 -10.30 31.09 -4.13
C ASN A 133 -11.49 30.23 -3.65
N GLU A 134 -12.61 30.21 -4.38
CA GLU A 134 -13.71 29.28 -4.12
C GLU A 134 -13.18 27.83 -4.15
N ARG A 135 -13.75 26.94 -3.31
CA ARG A 135 -13.45 25.50 -3.35
C ARG A 135 -14.61 24.74 -4.01
N ASP A 136 -14.28 23.76 -4.85
CA ASP A 136 -15.28 22.86 -5.42
C ASP A 136 -15.77 21.79 -4.44
N ALA A 137 -16.62 20.87 -4.91
CA ALA A 137 -17.14 19.75 -4.11
C ALA A 137 -16.10 18.70 -3.68
N SER A 138 -14.84 18.82 -4.13
CA SER A 138 -13.69 18.03 -3.66
C SER A 138 -12.76 18.82 -2.73
N GLY A 139 -13.05 20.11 -2.50
CA GLY A 139 -12.22 21.02 -1.71
C GLY A 139 -11.12 21.72 -2.52
N CYS A 140 -11.06 21.53 -3.84
CA CYS A 140 -10.03 22.14 -4.69
C CYS A 140 -10.35 23.60 -5.05
N THR A 141 -9.39 24.50 -4.89
CA THR A 141 -9.38 25.79 -5.61
C THR A 141 -8.92 25.59 -7.06
N ALA A 142 -9.10 26.60 -7.92
CA ALA A 142 -8.55 26.57 -9.26
C ALA A 142 -7.02 26.38 -9.28
N LEU A 143 -6.33 26.99 -8.30
CA LEU A 143 -4.89 26.85 -8.08
C LEU A 143 -4.50 25.40 -7.73
N HIS A 144 -5.23 24.73 -6.82
CA HIS A 144 -4.94 23.33 -6.48
C HIS A 144 -5.04 22.42 -7.72
N ILE A 145 -6.03 22.63 -8.59
CA ILE A 145 -6.18 21.85 -9.83
C ILE A 145 -5.02 22.11 -10.79
N ALA A 146 -4.59 23.37 -10.95
CA ALA A 146 -3.44 23.70 -11.81
C ALA A 146 -2.15 23.03 -11.32
N LEU A 147 -1.90 22.98 -10.01
CA LEU A 147 -0.70 22.37 -9.44
C LEU A 147 -0.72 20.84 -9.46
N LEU A 148 -1.81 20.21 -9.00
CA LEU A 148 -1.96 18.75 -8.99
C LEU A 148 -1.86 18.11 -10.38
N ASN A 149 -2.18 18.87 -11.43
CA ASN A 149 -2.06 18.45 -12.83
C ASN A 149 -0.82 19.02 -13.54
N ALA A 150 0.00 19.83 -12.86
CA ALA A 150 1.14 20.57 -13.42
C ALA A 150 0.80 21.30 -14.74
N TYR A 151 -0.06 22.32 -14.65
CA TYR A 151 -0.48 23.14 -15.79
C TYR A 151 0.10 24.57 -15.69
N PRO A 152 1.35 24.81 -16.17
CA PRO A 152 2.01 26.11 -16.04
C PRO A 152 1.22 27.24 -16.72
N ASP A 153 0.64 27.03 -17.91
CA ASP A 153 -0.17 28.06 -18.60
C ASP A 153 -1.36 28.54 -17.74
N MET A 154 -1.99 27.62 -17.00
CA MET A 154 -3.14 27.93 -16.13
C MET A 154 -2.68 28.66 -14.88
N LEU A 155 -1.55 28.22 -14.31
CA LEU A 155 -0.93 28.81 -13.14
C LEU A 155 -0.48 30.25 -13.40
N GLU A 156 0.19 30.53 -14.53
CA GLU A 156 0.59 31.88 -14.94
C GLU A 156 -0.64 32.81 -15.02
N ILE A 157 -1.73 32.34 -15.64
CA ILE A 157 -2.98 33.09 -15.78
C ILE A 157 -3.64 33.36 -14.42
N LEU A 158 -3.64 32.39 -13.50
CA LEU A 158 -4.16 32.54 -12.14
C LEU A 158 -3.32 33.54 -11.33
N LEU A 159 -1.99 33.40 -11.32
CA LEU A 159 -1.07 34.27 -10.58
C LEU A 159 -1.02 35.71 -11.14
N SER A 160 -1.40 35.90 -12.41
CA SER A 160 -1.55 37.23 -13.03
C SER A 160 -2.81 38.00 -12.59
N SER A 161 -3.56 37.53 -11.59
CA SER A 161 -4.76 38.21 -11.10
C SER A 161 -4.44 39.62 -10.56
N PRO A 162 -5.25 40.66 -10.85
CA PRO A 162 -4.98 42.02 -10.37
C PRO A 162 -4.96 42.10 -8.83
N SER A 163 -3.91 42.70 -8.26
CA SER A 163 -3.90 43.17 -6.87
C SER A 163 -4.54 44.58 -6.76
N ASP A 164 -4.99 44.95 -5.56
CA ASP A 164 -5.71 46.20 -5.32
C ASP A 164 -4.89 47.48 -5.63
N ASP A 165 -3.55 47.39 -5.68
CA ASP A 165 -2.63 48.52 -5.88
C ASP A 165 -2.63 49.12 -7.30
N LEU A 166 -3.34 48.53 -8.26
CA LEU A 166 -3.36 48.97 -9.67
C LEU A 166 -4.45 50.00 -10.04
N MET A 167 -5.16 50.56 -9.06
CA MET A 167 -6.21 51.58 -9.29
C MET A 167 -5.77 52.99 -8.90
N PRO A 168 -5.88 54.01 -9.78
CA PRO A 168 -5.60 55.39 -9.42
C PRO A 168 -6.65 55.90 -8.42
N SER A 169 -6.17 56.46 -7.31
CA SER A 169 -7.00 56.99 -6.22
C SER A 169 -8.00 58.06 -6.72
N VAL A 170 -9.29 57.80 -6.54
CA VAL A 170 -10.35 58.80 -6.75
C VAL A 170 -10.82 59.32 -5.40
N ASP A 171 -10.40 60.54 -5.06
CA ASP A 171 -10.86 61.26 -3.87
C ASP A 171 -12.37 61.49 -3.93
N ILE A 172 -13.09 61.10 -2.88
CA ILE A 172 -14.48 61.56 -2.63
C ILE A 172 -14.59 62.02 -1.18
N GLU A 173 -14.55 63.34 -0.99
CA GLU A 173 -14.91 63.97 0.28
C GLU A 173 -16.40 63.84 0.59
N ASN A 174 -16.73 63.93 1.88
CA ASN A 174 -18.02 64.40 2.42
C ASN A 174 -19.30 63.66 2.01
N THR A 175 -19.81 62.81 2.92
CA THR A 175 -20.98 63.18 3.74
C THR A 175 -21.20 62.21 4.90
N ALA A 176 -21.65 62.72 6.05
CA ALA A 176 -22.06 61.93 7.21
C ALA A 176 -23.57 62.05 7.43
N VAL A 177 -24.21 61.03 8.06
CA VAL A 177 -25.16 61.15 9.20
C VAL A 177 -25.93 59.83 9.46
N SER A 178 -25.84 59.35 10.71
CA SER A 178 -26.70 58.44 11.51
C SER A 178 -27.49 57.27 10.88
N GLY A 179 -27.06 56.03 11.21
CA GLY A 179 -27.74 55.18 12.22
C GLY A 179 -29.17 54.69 11.98
N ASP A 180 -29.33 53.45 11.48
CA ASP A 180 -29.78 52.29 12.29
C ASP A 180 -29.77 50.99 11.44
N ALA A 181 -29.76 49.84 12.12
CA ALA A 181 -29.76 48.46 11.59
C ALA A 181 -28.51 48.01 10.81
N LEU A 182 -27.96 46.86 11.23
CA LEU A 182 -26.86 46.14 10.57
C LEU A 182 -27.29 45.71 9.15
N SER A 183 -26.73 46.38 8.14
CA SER A 183 -26.91 46.04 6.73
C SER A 183 -25.69 45.28 6.19
N HIS A 184 -25.92 44.43 5.20
CA HIS A 184 -24.94 43.48 4.63
C HIS A 184 -23.89 44.15 3.69
N ASP A 185 -23.78 45.48 3.71
CA ASP A 185 -23.13 46.29 2.67
C ASP A 185 -21.82 46.97 3.13
N SER A 186 -20.92 46.19 3.74
CA SER A 186 -19.47 46.47 3.69
C SER A 186 -18.75 45.66 2.59
N LEU A 187 -19.51 45.01 1.70
CA LEU A 187 -19.02 44.34 0.48
C LEU A 187 -18.66 45.36 -0.62
N ASN A 188 -17.72 46.26 -0.33
CA ASN A 188 -17.20 47.24 -1.28
C ASN A 188 -15.76 46.93 -1.70
N ASN A 189 -15.64 46.47 -2.95
CA ASN A 189 -14.48 46.54 -3.84
C ASN A 189 -13.13 45.97 -3.35
N SER A 190 -12.89 44.71 -3.70
CA SER A 190 -11.60 44.23 -4.21
C SER A 190 -11.82 43.09 -5.20
N MET A 191 -10.91 42.89 -6.15
CA MET A 191 -10.76 41.59 -6.80
C MET A 191 -9.86 40.77 -5.87
N VAL A 192 -10.39 39.68 -5.30
CA VAL A 192 -9.61 38.88 -4.35
C VAL A 192 -8.52 38.14 -5.13
N ALA A 193 -7.26 38.49 -4.88
CA ALA A 193 -6.10 37.83 -5.47
C ALA A 193 -6.04 36.34 -5.08
N VAL A 194 -5.30 35.55 -5.86
CA VAL A 194 -5.06 34.13 -5.55
C VAL A 194 -4.35 34.00 -4.20
N ASP A 195 -4.95 33.23 -3.29
CA ASP A 195 -4.41 33.02 -1.94
C ASP A 195 -3.53 31.77 -1.90
N LEU A 196 -2.23 31.99 -1.77
CA LEU A 196 -1.20 30.96 -1.73
C LEU A 196 -1.11 30.24 -0.37
N SER A 197 -1.75 30.78 0.68
CA SER A 197 -1.76 30.14 2.01
C SER A 197 -2.76 28.99 2.13
N ILE A 198 -3.66 28.82 1.15
CA ILE A 198 -4.76 27.86 1.20
C ILE A 198 -4.24 26.41 1.10
N PRO A 199 -4.36 25.57 2.16
CA PRO A 199 -3.89 24.19 2.11
C PRO A 199 -4.84 23.29 1.31
N TYR A 200 -4.28 22.21 0.77
CA TYR A 200 -5.02 21.15 0.10
C TYR A 200 -4.93 19.85 0.89
N ALA A 201 -6.07 19.35 1.37
CA ALA A 201 -6.17 18.11 2.16
C ALA A 201 -5.21 18.04 3.38
N GLY A 202 -4.80 19.18 3.93
CA GLY A 202 -3.84 19.29 5.04
C GLY A 202 -2.39 19.52 4.62
N LEU A 203 -2.06 19.41 3.32
CA LEU A 203 -0.73 19.76 2.81
C LEU A 203 -0.60 21.27 2.52
N PRO A 204 0.56 21.88 2.82
CA PRO A 204 0.95 23.17 2.29
C PRO A 204 1.01 23.18 0.77
N ILE A 205 0.81 24.35 0.16
CA ILE A 205 0.82 24.46 -1.30
C ILE A 205 2.20 24.19 -1.90
N SER A 206 3.26 24.42 -1.13
CA SER A 206 4.66 24.11 -1.46
C SER A 206 4.86 22.63 -1.82
N HIS A 207 4.08 21.72 -1.21
CA HIS A 207 4.15 20.29 -1.46
C HIS A 207 3.47 19.90 -2.79
N LEU A 208 2.39 20.59 -3.17
CA LEU A 208 1.61 20.25 -4.37
C LEU A 208 2.41 20.40 -5.67
N MET A 209 3.38 21.32 -5.67
CA MET A 209 4.33 21.51 -6.76
C MET A 209 5.16 20.25 -7.04
N LEU A 210 5.46 19.46 -6.00
CA LEU A 210 6.33 18.28 -6.05
C LEU A 210 5.59 16.98 -6.39
N CYS A 211 4.26 16.93 -6.22
CA CYS A 211 3.40 15.77 -6.49
C CYS A 211 3.64 15.09 -7.85
N LYS A 212 4.09 15.86 -8.85
CA LYS A 212 4.30 15.40 -10.22
C LYS A 212 5.75 15.47 -10.71
N ALA A 213 6.66 16.06 -9.94
CA ALA A 213 8.09 16.15 -10.30
C ALA A 213 8.76 14.76 -10.39
N ILE A 214 8.27 13.79 -9.61
CA ILE A 214 8.76 12.41 -9.60
C ILE A 214 8.51 11.60 -10.90
N PHE A 215 7.78 12.18 -11.88
CA PHE A 215 7.49 11.55 -13.16
C PHE A 215 8.22 12.27 -14.30
N PRO A 216 9.12 11.60 -15.05
CA PRO A 216 9.91 12.25 -16.11
C PRO A 216 9.07 13.00 -17.15
N GLU A 217 7.90 12.46 -17.53
CA GLU A 217 6.99 13.09 -18.51
C GLU A 217 6.38 14.42 -18.02
N ARG A 218 6.36 14.69 -16.71
CA ARG A 218 5.76 15.89 -16.10
C ARG A 218 6.81 16.77 -15.39
N TYR A 219 8.08 16.38 -15.42
CA TYR A 219 9.17 17.04 -14.71
C TYR A 219 9.28 18.53 -15.10
N ASP A 220 9.38 18.81 -16.40
CA ASP A 220 9.55 20.19 -16.90
C ASP A 220 8.30 21.05 -16.63
N ASP A 221 7.09 20.50 -16.77
CA ASP A 221 5.83 21.17 -16.40
C ASP A 221 5.85 21.57 -14.91
N CYS A 222 6.27 20.65 -14.04
CA CYS A 222 6.44 20.89 -12.61
C CYS A 222 7.47 21.98 -12.34
N LEU A 223 8.66 21.87 -12.91
CA LEU A 223 9.74 22.83 -12.70
C LEU A 223 9.32 24.24 -13.16
N ASN A 224 8.58 24.36 -14.27
CA ASN A 224 7.97 25.62 -14.69
C ASN A 224 6.92 26.13 -13.67
N CYS A 225 6.10 25.25 -13.10
CA CYS A 225 5.19 25.64 -12.01
C CYS A 225 5.93 26.11 -10.74
N LEU A 226 7.06 25.50 -10.38
CA LEU A 226 7.92 25.98 -9.29
C LEU A 226 8.47 27.37 -9.60
N TYR A 227 9.05 27.59 -10.79
CA TYR A 227 9.58 28.89 -11.19
C TYR A 227 8.52 30.01 -11.21
N LEU A 228 7.25 29.68 -11.46
CA LEU A 228 6.15 30.64 -11.39
C LEU A 228 5.72 30.97 -9.95
N LEU A 229 5.85 30.03 -9.01
CA LEU A 229 5.39 30.19 -7.63
C LEU A 229 6.46 30.69 -6.65
N LEU A 230 7.71 30.27 -6.80
CA LEU A 230 8.79 30.64 -5.88
C LEU A 230 9.09 32.16 -5.81
N PRO A 231 8.88 32.99 -6.84
CA PRO A 231 8.97 34.45 -6.72
C PRO A 231 8.01 35.09 -5.71
N PHE A 232 7.01 34.35 -5.20
CA PHE A 232 6.08 34.79 -4.16
C PHE A 232 6.53 34.39 -2.73
N THR A 233 7.73 33.83 -2.56
CA THR A 233 8.35 33.71 -1.23
C THR A 233 8.82 35.08 -0.73
N LEU A 234 9.01 35.22 0.59
CA LEU A 234 9.23 36.52 1.25
C LEU A 234 10.49 37.26 0.75
N ALA A 235 10.29 38.28 -0.09
CA ALA A 235 11.26 39.34 -0.28
C ALA A 235 11.26 40.28 0.94
N ASN A 236 12.45 40.73 1.37
CA ASN A 236 12.66 41.48 2.62
C ASN A 236 12.07 42.91 2.70
N ASP A 237 11.21 43.34 1.76
CA ASP A 237 10.60 44.67 1.77
C ASP A 237 9.20 44.66 2.41
N SER A 238 9.12 45.28 3.59
CA SER A 238 7.95 45.26 4.48
C SER A 238 6.87 46.30 4.11
N SER A 239 6.65 46.54 2.81
CA SER A 239 5.71 47.55 2.33
C SER A 239 4.78 47.06 1.22
N HIS A 240 3.59 46.63 1.66
CA HIS A 240 2.31 46.52 0.93
C HIS A 240 2.00 45.22 0.13
N CYS A 241 1.02 44.50 0.71
CA CYS A 241 -0.03 43.67 0.10
C CYS A 241 0.24 42.22 -0.39
N VAL A 242 -0.78 41.38 -0.12
CA VAL A 242 -1.07 40.00 -0.62
C VAL A 242 -0.24 38.82 -0.06
N SER A 243 -0.92 37.67 0.10
CA SER A 243 -0.47 36.42 0.75
C SER A 243 0.82 35.81 0.17
N TRP A 244 1.81 35.61 1.03
CA TRP A 244 3.11 35.03 0.67
C TRP A 244 3.09 33.50 0.63
N LEU A 245 3.90 32.92 -0.26
CA LEU A 245 4.21 31.50 -0.25
C LEU A 245 5.21 31.20 0.87
N ASP A 246 4.79 30.48 1.90
CA ASP A 246 5.73 29.91 2.88
C ASP A 246 6.37 28.64 2.31
N ILE A 247 7.63 28.78 1.87
CA ILE A 247 8.47 27.68 1.36
C ILE A 247 8.84 26.67 2.46
N ASN A 248 8.84 27.12 3.72
CA ASN A 248 9.19 26.34 4.90
C ASN A 248 7.97 25.75 5.62
N ALA A 249 6.76 25.99 5.09
CA ALA A 249 5.55 25.39 5.61
C ALA A 249 5.66 23.86 5.60
N ALA A 250 5.52 23.27 6.78
CA ALA A 250 5.55 21.84 6.99
C ALA A 250 4.15 21.20 6.88
N ASP A 251 4.09 19.94 6.46
CA ASP A 251 2.88 19.11 6.59
C ASP A 251 2.69 18.59 8.02
N GLN A 252 1.67 17.73 8.21
CA GLN A 252 1.32 17.16 9.52
C GLN A 252 2.41 16.22 10.09
N LEU A 253 3.43 15.86 9.30
CA LEU A 253 4.58 15.05 9.70
C LEU A 253 5.83 15.89 9.96
N GLY A 254 5.74 17.23 9.89
CA GLY A 254 6.90 18.12 9.98
C GLY A 254 7.72 18.23 8.69
N LEU A 255 7.33 17.50 7.64
CA LEU A 255 8.05 17.52 6.36
C LEU A 255 7.84 18.85 5.65
N THR A 256 8.90 19.46 5.16
CA THR A 256 8.85 20.64 4.27
C THR A 256 9.00 20.23 2.80
N ALA A 257 8.78 21.16 1.88
CA ALA A 257 9.06 20.93 0.46
C ALA A 257 10.52 20.48 0.21
N LEU A 258 11.47 20.96 1.02
CA LEU A 258 12.87 20.56 0.94
C LEU A 258 13.10 19.11 1.39
N HIS A 259 12.40 18.63 2.44
CA HIS A 259 12.45 17.22 2.83
C HIS A 259 12.00 16.31 1.68
N LEU A 260 10.88 16.65 1.03
CA LEU A 260 10.35 15.88 -0.10
C LEU A 260 11.32 15.89 -1.30
N ALA A 261 11.86 17.05 -1.67
CA ALA A 261 12.82 17.16 -2.77
C ALA A 261 14.10 16.37 -2.50
N CYS A 262 14.62 16.42 -1.27
CA CYS A 262 15.74 15.59 -0.84
C CYS A 262 15.40 14.09 -0.89
N GLY A 263 14.22 13.69 -0.40
CA GLY A 263 13.77 12.29 -0.41
C GLY A 263 13.54 11.71 -1.82
N PHE A 264 13.27 12.56 -2.82
CA PHE A 264 13.20 12.18 -4.23
C PHE A 264 14.54 12.17 -4.96
N GLY A 265 15.63 12.64 -4.33
CA GLY A 265 16.94 12.75 -4.97
C GLY A 265 16.99 13.78 -6.10
N ASP A 266 16.16 14.84 -6.03
CA ASP A 266 16.10 15.87 -7.07
C ASP A 266 16.97 17.08 -6.73
N SER A 267 18.27 16.92 -6.95
CA SER A 267 19.29 17.96 -6.71
C SER A 267 18.95 19.32 -7.35
N LYS A 268 18.25 19.37 -8.49
CA LYS A 268 17.87 20.64 -9.13
C LYS A 268 16.77 21.36 -8.35
N ILE A 269 15.71 20.64 -7.95
CA ILE A 269 14.66 21.21 -7.11
C ILE A 269 15.22 21.57 -5.74
N VAL A 270 16.11 20.76 -5.16
CA VAL A 270 16.79 21.07 -3.89
C VAL A 270 17.60 22.37 -4.00
N SER A 271 18.44 22.54 -5.03
CA SER A 271 19.14 23.82 -5.27
C SER A 271 18.16 25.00 -5.40
N LEU A 272 17.10 24.83 -6.20
CA LEU A 272 16.10 25.87 -6.43
C LEU A 272 15.34 26.27 -5.15
N LEU A 273 14.99 25.31 -4.29
CA LEU A 273 14.35 25.60 -3.01
C LEU A 273 15.29 26.35 -2.05
N LEU A 274 16.57 25.96 -2.01
CA LEU A 274 17.60 26.62 -1.20
C LEU A 274 17.87 28.07 -1.68
N GLU A 275 17.95 28.29 -2.99
CA GLU A 275 18.08 29.64 -3.60
C GLU A 275 16.95 30.60 -3.18
N TYR A 276 15.74 30.07 -2.95
CA TYR A 276 14.56 30.83 -2.52
C TYR A 276 14.30 30.80 -1.01
N GLY A 277 15.28 30.39 -0.19
CA GLY A 277 15.25 30.51 1.27
C GLY A 277 14.62 29.34 2.02
N ALA A 278 14.60 28.14 1.44
CA ALA A 278 14.25 26.93 2.18
C ALA A 278 15.29 26.62 3.27
N LEU A 279 14.83 26.29 4.47
CA LEU A 279 15.65 25.98 5.64
C LEU A 279 15.96 24.48 5.69
N ALA A 280 17.26 24.17 5.71
CA ALA A 280 17.79 22.81 5.67
C ALA A 280 17.97 22.15 7.04
N ASN A 281 17.67 22.87 8.13
CA ASN A 281 17.80 22.43 9.53
C ASN A 281 16.45 22.19 10.24
N ILE A 282 15.33 22.28 9.52
CA ILE A 282 14.01 21.91 10.05
C ILE A 282 13.99 20.39 10.20
N SER A 283 13.48 19.87 11.32
CA SER A 283 13.34 18.43 11.56
C SER A 283 11.88 17.98 11.43
N ASP A 284 11.66 16.77 10.92
CA ASP A 284 10.37 16.10 10.91
C ASP A 284 10.02 15.44 12.26
N LEU A 285 8.88 14.73 12.33
CA LEU A 285 8.45 14.00 13.54
C LEU A 285 9.41 12.88 14.00
N ASN A 286 10.30 12.40 13.13
CA ASN A 286 11.35 11.43 13.47
C ASN A 286 12.65 12.11 13.93
N ASN A 287 12.65 13.43 14.08
CA ASN A 287 13.84 14.29 14.24
C ASN A 287 14.82 14.25 13.04
N GLU A 288 14.40 13.71 11.90
CA GLU A 288 15.21 13.70 10.67
C GLU A 288 15.12 15.07 9.96
N GLU A 289 16.27 15.70 9.75
CA GLU A 289 16.44 16.85 8.83
C GLU A 289 16.53 16.41 7.35
N PRO A 290 16.33 17.32 6.37
CA PRO A 290 16.42 17.04 4.93
C PRO A 290 17.67 16.28 4.47
N VAL A 291 18.79 16.38 5.18
CA VAL A 291 20.02 15.62 4.90
C VAL A 291 19.83 14.10 5.07
N HIS A 292 19.02 13.62 6.02
CA HIS A 292 18.72 12.20 6.17
C HIS A 292 17.79 11.69 5.07
N HIS A 293 16.87 12.54 4.60
CA HIS A 293 16.04 12.27 3.42
C HIS A 293 16.90 12.19 2.16
N ALA A 294 17.92 13.05 2.01
CA ALA A 294 18.90 12.95 0.92
C ALA A 294 19.70 11.63 0.97
N ILE A 295 20.20 11.21 2.14
CA ILE A 295 20.84 9.88 2.32
C ILE A 295 19.86 8.76 1.95
N SER A 296 18.59 8.88 2.35
CA SER A 296 17.55 7.87 2.09
C SER A 296 17.18 7.78 0.60
N SER A 297 17.35 8.86 -0.17
CA SER A 297 17.19 8.89 -1.63
C SER A 297 18.30 8.18 -2.39
N ARG A 298 19.47 8.00 -1.76
CA ARG A 298 20.69 7.42 -2.35
C ARG A 298 21.27 8.21 -3.54
N ASP A 299 20.88 9.48 -3.70
CA ASP A 299 21.53 10.38 -4.64
C ASP A 299 22.67 11.16 -3.97
N PRO A 300 23.95 10.85 -4.27
CA PRO A 300 25.08 11.59 -3.72
C PRO A 300 25.10 13.06 -4.17
N VAL A 301 24.50 13.41 -5.33
CA VAL A 301 24.49 14.80 -5.82
C VAL A 301 23.59 15.66 -4.95
N THR A 302 22.39 15.18 -4.64
CA THR A 302 21.45 15.81 -3.70
C THR A 302 22.05 15.95 -2.31
N LEU A 303 22.80 14.93 -1.85
CA LEU A 303 23.54 15.00 -0.59
C LEU A 303 24.63 16.09 -0.60
N SER A 304 25.46 16.17 -1.65
CA SER A 304 26.44 17.25 -1.76
C SER A 304 25.78 18.64 -1.78
N VAL A 305 24.68 18.82 -2.52
CA VAL A 305 23.97 20.11 -2.59
C VAL A 305 23.45 20.57 -1.22
N ILE A 306 22.84 19.68 -0.42
CA ILE A 306 22.32 20.04 0.91
C ILE A 306 23.44 20.29 1.94
N LEU A 307 24.59 19.63 1.80
CA LEU A 307 25.76 19.86 2.65
C LEU A 307 26.46 21.18 2.31
N SER A 308 26.70 21.47 1.03
CA SER A 308 27.30 22.73 0.57
C SER A 308 26.47 23.97 0.91
N SER A 309 25.17 23.83 1.20
CA SER A 309 24.33 24.95 1.66
C SER A 309 24.55 25.32 3.13
N GLY A 310 25.43 24.62 3.85
CA GLY A 310 25.63 24.79 5.30
C GLY A 310 24.40 24.37 6.13
N GLY A 311 23.60 23.45 5.58
CA GLY A 311 22.23 23.21 6.02
C GLY A 311 22.04 22.35 7.26
N ALA A 312 22.91 21.37 7.47
CA ALA A 312 22.86 20.48 8.63
C ALA A 312 23.58 21.11 9.83
N ASP A 313 22.99 21.05 11.02
CA ASP A 313 23.66 21.49 12.25
C ASP A 313 24.68 20.43 12.72
N PRO A 314 26.01 20.68 12.64
CA PRO A 314 27.02 19.71 13.03
C PRO A 314 27.08 19.50 14.55
N MET A 315 26.49 20.39 15.35
CA MET A 315 26.45 20.30 16.81
C MET A 315 25.26 19.48 17.34
N LYS A 316 24.25 19.22 16.48
CA LYS A 316 23.10 18.40 16.83
C LYS A 316 23.43 16.93 16.61
N GLU A 317 23.18 16.10 17.62
CA GLU A 317 23.61 14.70 17.66
C GLU A 317 23.16 13.89 16.44
N SER A 318 21.90 14.04 16.03
CA SER A 318 21.32 13.38 14.84
C SER A 318 22.06 13.69 13.54
N THR A 319 22.59 14.90 13.38
CA THR A 319 23.25 15.40 12.15
C THR A 319 24.77 15.57 12.28
N SER A 320 25.34 15.04 13.37
CA SER A 320 26.79 14.90 13.51
C SER A 320 27.36 14.01 12.39
N THR A 321 28.60 14.26 11.96
CA THR A 321 29.24 13.51 10.86
C THR A 321 29.26 11.99 11.13
N ALA A 322 29.52 11.59 12.37
CA ALA A 322 29.47 10.19 12.79
C ALA A 322 28.05 9.59 12.68
N SER A 323 27.01 10.36 13.04
CA SER A 323 25.61 9.94 12.87
C SER A 323 25.22 9.82 11.39
N LEU A 324 25.63 10.75 10.52
CA LEU A 324 25.36 10.65 9.08
C LEU A 324 26.08 9.45 8.43
N ILE A 325 27.32 9.16 8.83
CA ILE A 325 28.04 7.96 8.37
C ILE A 325 27.33 6.69 8.85
N LYS A 326 26.93 6.63 10.13
CA LYS A 326 26.15 5.52 10.68
C LYS A 326 24.83 5.34 9.91
N CYS A 327 24.10 6.42 9.65
CA CYS A 327 22.88 6.44 8.83
C CYS A 327 23.12 5.87 7.42
N CYS A 328 24.25 6.20 6.77
CA CYS A 328 24.60 5.61 5.48
C CYS A 328 24.88 4.11 5.55
N ILE A 329 25.53 3.62 6.62
CA ILE A 329 25.74 2.19 6.87
C ILE A 329 24.39 1.49 7.08
N ASP A 330 23.58 2.01 8.01
CA ASP A 330 22.27 1.46 8.39
C ASP A 330 21.32 1.39 7.19
N LYS A 331 21.27 2.43 6.35
CA LYS A 331 20.44 2.47 5.14
C LYS A 331 21.12 1.84 3.91
N SER A 332 22.35 1.31 4.03
CA SER A 332 23.20 0.80 2.94
C SER A 332 23.31 1.76 1.73
N ALA A 333 23.49 3.05 2.02
CA ALA A 333 23.64 4.14 1.05
C ALA A 333 25.13 4.42 0.82
N TRP A 334 25.80 3.52 0.11
CA TRP A 334 27.24 3.50 -0.12
C TRP A 334 27.75 4.64 -1.02
N ARG A 335 26.97 5.11 -2.01
CA ARG A 335 27.33 6.28 -2.83
C ARG A 335 27.28 7.56 -1.98
N CYS A 336 26.28 7.68 -1.11
CA CYS A 336 26.19 8.75 -0.11
C CYS A 336 27.33 8.69 0.91
N LEU A 337 27.68 7.50 1.42
CA LEU A 337 28.85 7.32 2.29
C LEU A 337 30.13 7.76 1.58
N HIS A 338 30.36 7.31 0.35
CA HIS A 338 31.53 7.71 -0.42
C HIS A 338 31.61 9.23 -0.59
N ALA A 339 30.49 9.88 -0.97
CA ALA A 339 30.43 11.34 -1.09
C ALA A 339 30.81 12.03 0.23
N LEU A 340 30.24 11.62 1.36
CA LEU A 340 30.59 12.13 2.70
C LEU A 340 32.07 11.94 3.06
N LEU A 341 32.69 10.83 2.66
CA LEU A 341 34.10 10.53 2.94
C LEU A 341 35.06 11.30 2.02
N THR A 342 34.62 11.70 0.82
CA THR A 342 35.45 12.45 -0.14
C THR A 342 35.28 13.96 -0.06
N ASP A 343 34.21 14.49 0.54
CA ASP A 343 33.96 15.93 0.59
C ASP A 343 34.72 16.61 1.75
N SER A 344 35.79 17.32 1.38
CA SER A 344 36.66 18.01 2.32
C SER A 344 36.02 19.19 3.05
N GLU A 345 34.87 19.71 2.58
CA GLU A 345 34.19 20.82 3.26
C GLU A 345 33.31 20.35 4.43
N TYR A 346 32.85 19.09 4.42
CA TYR A 346 31.98 18.54 5.47
C TYR A 346 32.74 17.75 6.55
N LEU A 347 33.84 17.07 6.20
CA LEU A 347 34.77 16.49 7.17
C LEU A 347 35.57 17.59 7.89
N GLN A 348 34.94 18.25 8.87
CA GLN A 348 35.57 19.30 9.69
C GLN A 348 36.92 18.85 10.28
N HIS A 349 37.02 17.55 10.60
CA HIS A 349 38.24 16.84 10.91
C HIS A 349 38.29 15.50 10.14
N PRO A 350 39.48 14.97 9.82
CA PRO A 350 39.61 13.59 9.37
C PRO A 350 39.08 12.64 10.43
N ILE A 351 38.38 11.56 10.01
CA ILE A 351 37.89 10.51 10.90
C ILE A 351 39.07 9.94 11.69
N SER A 352 38.98 9.94 13.02
CA SER A 352 40.01 9.37 13.87
C SER A 352 40.03 7.85 13.79
N GLU A 353 41.18 7.24 14.08
CA GLU A 353 41.35 5.78 14.15
C GLU A 353 40.28 5.14 15.06
N SER A 354 39.98 5.76 16.21
CA SER A 354 38.92 5.34 17.14
C SER A 354 37.50 5.46 16.60
N GLU A 355 37.21 6.43 15.74
CA GLU A 355 35.88 6.57 15.11
C GLU A 355 35.72 5.56 13.96
N TYR A 356 36.78 5.34 13.17
CA TYR A 356 36.80 4.29 12.16
C TYR A 356 36.61 2.90 12.79
N ASP A 357 37.33 2.58 13.88
CA ASP A 357 37.18 1.30 14.59
C ASP A 357 35.72 1.08 15.03
N LEU A 358 35.08 2.11 15.59
CA LEU A 358 33.68 2.06 16.02
C LEU A 358 32.71 1.85 14.85
N LEU A 359 32.93 2.54 13.73
CA LEU A 359 32.10 2.45 12.52
C LEU A 359 32.29 1.12 11.79
N SER A 360 33.53 0.63 11.69
CA SER A 360 33.84 -0.69 11.15
C SER A 360 33.22 -1.79 12.02
N PHE A 361 33.33 -1.70 13.36
CA PHE A 361 32.68 -2.63 14.27
C PHE A 361 31.15 -2.63 14.14
N HIS A 362 30.53 -1.46 13.99
CA HIS A 362 29.09 -1.33 13.73
C HIS A 362 28.68 -1.97 12.39
N ALA A 363 29.42 -1.70 11.31
CA ALA A 363 29.20 -2.33 10.02
C ALA A 363 29.39 -3.86 10.07
N GLN A 364 30.38 -4.35 10.84
CA GLN A 364 30.60 -5.79 11.06
C GLN A 364 29.45 -6.46 11.81
N LYS A 365 28.90 -5.83 12.87
CA LYS A 365 27.69 -6.32 13.58
C LYS A 365 26.49 -6.51 12.64
N LEU A 366 26.34 -5.63 11.65
CA LEU A 366 25.27 -5.68 10.65
C LEU A 366 25.56 -6.62 9.46
N GLY A 367 26.73 -7.28 9.40
CA GLY A 367 27.16 -8.09 8.25
C GLY A 367 27.65 -7.28 7.04
N LEU A 368 27.75 -5.96 7.18
CA LEU A 368 28.10 -5.00 6.12
C LEU A 368 29.58 -4.60 6.12
N GLY A 369 30.41 -5.13 7.01
CA GLY A 369 31.84 -4.77 7.14
C GLY A 369 32.61 -4.80 5.81
N ALA A 370 32.46 -5.87 5.01
CA ALA A 370 33.13 -5.99 3.71
C ALA A 370 32.59 -5.04 2.60
N GLU A 371 31.44 -4.41 2.81
CA GLU A 371 30.93 -3.33 1.97
C GLU A 371 31.48 -1.98 2.46
N PHE A 372 31.40 -1.71 3.77
CA PHE A 372 31.97 -0.52 4.42
C PHE A 372 33.46 -0.36 4.12
N GLU A 373 34.29 -1.39 4.35
CA GLU A 373 35.74 -1.31 4.14
C GLU A 373 36.11 -1.02 2.67
N ARG A 374 35.31 -1.49 1.73
CA ARG A 374 35.53 -1.24 0.29
C ARG A 374 35.26 0.22 -0.05
N VAL A 375 34.17 0.78 0.46
CA VAL A 375 33.79 2.18 0.25
C VAL A 375 34.80 3.11 0.94
N PHE A 376 35.20 2.78 2.16
CA PHE A 376 36.18 3.54 2.94
C PHE A 376 37.57 3.54 2.27
N SER A 377 38.07 2.36 1.87
CA SER A 377 39.37 2.24 1.17
C SER A 377 39.39 3.07 -0.11
N LEU A 378 38.32 3.03 -0.90
CA LEU A 378 38.22 3.78 -2.16
C LEU A 378 38.23 5.31 -1.95
N ALA A 379 37.57 5.80 -0.89
CA ALA A 379 37.63 7.22 -0.54
C ALA A 379 39.06 7.66 -0.13
N VAL A 380 39.78 6.82 0.63
CA VAL A 380 41.19 7.06 1.03
C VAL A 380 42.15 7.01 -0.18
N GLU A 381 41.94 6.10 -1.13
CA GLU A 381 42.71 6.04 -2.37
C GLU A 381 42.55 7.32 -3.20
N ILE A 382 41.36 7.94 -3.24
CA ILE A 382 41.16 9.21 -3.95
C ILE A 382 41.88 10.35 -3.21
N ALA A 383 41.68 10.48 -1.90
CA ALA A 383 42.28 11.54 -1.09
C ALA A 383 43.83 11.54 -1.11
N THR A 384 44.46 10.38 -1.31
CA THR A 384 45.92 10.25 -1.38
C THR A 384 46.54 10.53 -2.75
N ASN A 385 45.71 10.61 -3.82
CA ASN A 385 46.18 10.93 -5.17
C ASN A 385 46.02 12.40 -5.56
N ASP A 386 45.36 13.23 -4.74
CA ASP A 386 44.93 14.59 -5.09
C ASP A 386 45.94 15.71 -4.71
N GLU A 387 47.25 15.46 -4.89
CA GLU A 387 48.28 16.53 -4.82
C GLU A 387 48.27 17.46 -6.07
N SER A 388 47.28 17.34 -6.97
CA SER A 388 47.19 18.16 -8.19
C SER A 388 45.77 18.67 -8.50
N ASP A 389 45.37 19.70 -7.74
CA ASP A 389 44.37 20.74 -8.06
C ASP A 389 43.57 20.54 -9.36
N SER A 390 42.53 19.71 -9.31
CA SER A 390 41.34 19.89 -10.13
C SER A 390 40.15 19.15 -9.51
N ARG A 391 39.09 19.89 -9.18
CA ARG A 391 37.80 19.37 -8.69
C ARG A 391 37.40 18.09 -9.44
N VAL A 392 37.45 16.94 -8.74
CA VAL A 392 37.15 15.65 -9.33
C VAL A 392 35.71 15.67 -9.86
N ASN A 393 35.58 15.44 -11.15
CA ASN A 393 34.30 15.41 -11.83
C ASN A 393 33.51 14.18 -11.34
N LEU A 394 32.51 14.39 -10.48
CA LEU A 394 31.71 13.32 -9.85
C LEU A 394 31.04 12.37 -10.87
N GLY A 395 30.91 12.76 -12.14
CA GLY A 395 30.50 11.88 -13.24
C GLY A 395 31.60 10.97 -13.83
N GLY A 396 32.78 10.86 -13.20
CA GLY A 396 33.96 10.19 -13.73
C GLY A 396 34.33 8.84 -13.11
N VAL A 397 33.99 8.59 -11.84
CA VAL A 397 34.14 7.26 -11.22
C VAL A 397 33.00 6.39 -11.77
N SER A 398 33.31 5.34 -12.53
CA SER A 398 32.26 4.54 -13.16
C SER A 398 31.35 3.91 -12.09
N ASP A 399 30.04 4.16 -12.17
CA ASP A 399 29.00 3.74 -11.19
C ASP A 399 29.04 2.24 -10.82
N ASN A 400 29.71 1.41 -11.61
CA ASN A 400 29.91 -0.02 -11.38
C ASN A 400 30.71 -0.38 -10.11
N TYR A 401 31.50 0.53 -9.53
CA TYR A 401 32.37 0.20 -8.37
C TYR A 401 31.72 0.47 -7.00
N ILE A 402 30.78 1.40 -6.91
CA ILE A 402 30.03 1.73 -5.68
C ILE A 402 28.55 1.59 -5.99
N ALA A 403 28.11 0.33 -6.16
CA ALA A 403 26.71 0.04 -6.37
C ALA A 403 25.94 0.16 -5.05
N ASP A 404 25.01 1.11 -4.97
CA ASP A 404 23.97 1.09 -3.95
C ASP A 404 22.98 -0.04 -4.28
N GLY A 405 22.90 -1.05 -3.41
CA GLY A 405 21.95 -2.14 -3.54
C GLY A 405 22.54 -3.48 -4.03
N PRO A 406 21.70 -4.38 -4.57
CA PRO A 406 22.12 -5.75 -4.87
C PRO A 406 23.27 -5.79 -5.88
N MET A 407 24.36 -6.48 -5.49
CA MET A 407 25.49 -6.83 -6.37
C MET A 407 24.99 -7.26 -7.75
N ILE A 408 25.63 -6.73 -8.81
CA ILE A 408 25.31 -6.98 -10.22
C ILE A 408 25.20 -8.50 -10.46
N GLY A 409 23.97 -9.02 -10.53
CA GLY A 409 23.69 -10.46 -10.64
C GLY A 409 22.54 -10.98 -9.79
N LEU A 410 22.13 -10.29 -8.72
CA LEU A 410 20.91 -10.63 -7.98
C LEU A 410 19.65 -10.08 -8.66
N ALA A 411 18.59 -10.88 -8.70
CA ALA A 411 17.35 -10.50 -9.34
C ALA A 411 16.51 -9.52 -8.47
N LEU A 412 16.27 -8.34 -9.05
CA LEU A 412 15.57 -7.18 -8.48
C LEU A 412 14.17 -7.51 -7.92
N THR A 413 13.59 -6.64 -7.10
CA THR A 413 12.20 -6.78 -6.65
C THR A 413 11.22 -6.75 -7.84
N ARG A 414 10.26 -7.65 -7.84
CA ARG A 414 9.18 -7.69 -8.83
C ARG A 414 7.84 -7.25 -8.22
N VAL A 415 7.17 -6.30 -8.86
CA VAL A 415 5.81 -5.88 -8.52
C VAL A 415 4.81 -6.69 -9.32
N PHE A 416 3.89 -7.34 -8.62
CA PHE A 416 2.75 -8.04 -9.19
C PHE A 416 1.50 -7.21 -9.00
N THR A 417 0.76 -6.97 -10.09
CA THR A 417 -0.53 -6.30 -10.07
C THR A 417 -1.41 -6.80 -11.23
N HIS A 418 -2.64 -6.33 -11.31
CA HIS A 418 -3.54 -6.60 -12.43
C HIS A 418 -4.58 -5.48 -12.55
N SER A 419 -4.95 -5.10 -13.77
CA SER A 419 -5.92 -4.01 -14.00
C SER A 419 -7.26 -4.24 -13.28
N CYS A 420 -7.73 -5.49 -13.24
CA CYS A 420 -8.98 -5.85 -12.56
C CYS A 420 -8.99 -5.65 -11.04
N CYS A 421 -7.85 -5.39 -10.39
CA CYS A 421 -7.84 -4.97 -8.97
C CYS A 421 -8.58 -3.63 -8.76
N ALA A 422 -8.71 -2.81 -9.81
CA ALA A 422 -9.52 -1.60 -9.82
C ALA A 422 -11.03 -1.86 -10.07
N ASP A 423 -11.43 -3.05 -10.58
CA ASP A 423 -12.84 -3.36 -10.92
C ASP A 423 -13.72 -3.50 -9.66
N HIS A 424 -13.14 -3.91 -8.52
CA HIS A 424 -13.82 -4.00 -7.23
C HIS A 424 -14.27 -2.59 -6.76
N ILE A 425 -15.54 -2.39 -6.41
CA ILE A 425 -16.06 -1.07 -5.98
C ILE A 425 -15.70 0.02 -7.02
N SER A 426 -16.00 -0.28 -8.29
CA SER A 426 -15.74 0.60 -9.43
C SER A 426 -16.27 2.02 -9.20
N LEU A 427 -15.44 3.02 -9.53
CA LEU A 427 -15.77 4.45 -9.46
C LEU A 427 -16.02 5.02 -10.88
N PRO A 428 -16.79 6.11 -11.01
CA PRO A 428 -16.82 6.88 -12.26
C PRO A 428 -15.43 7.43 -12.59
N GLU A 429 -15.06 7.54 -13.87
CA GLU A 429 -13.82 8.22 -14.27
C GLU A 429 -13.81 9.67 -13.73
N PRO A 430 -12.62 10.25 -13.41
CA PRO A 430 -12.52 11.56 -12.80
C PRO A 430 -13.26 12.68 -13.54
N MET A 431 -13.27 12.65 -14.87
CA MET A 431 -13.93 13.66 -15.71
C MET A 431 -15.45 13.48 -15.81
N ASP A 432 -15.94 12.23 -15.77
CA ASP A 432 -17.32 11.90 -16.14
C ASP A 432 -18.33 12.33 -15.08
N MET A 433 -18.03 12.04 -13.81
CA MET A 433 -18.89 12.39 -12.67
C MET A 433 -18.07 12.81 -11.44
N PRO A 434 -17.26 13.89 -11.50
CA PRO A 434 -16.32 14.27 -10.45
C PRO A 434 -16.96 14.42 -9.05
N ILE A 435 -18.13 15.06 -8.97
CA ILE A 435 -18.88 15.22 -7.71
C ILE A 435 -19.31 13.87 -7.14
N ARG A 436 -19.72 12.92 -7.99
CA ARG A 436 -20.14 11.59 -7.56
C ARG A 436 -18.94 10.74 -7.14
N ARG A 437 -17.84 10.81 -7.89
CA ARG A 437 -16.57 10.16 -7.55
C ARG A 437 -16.06 10.65 -6.19
N SER A 438 -15.97 11.97 -5.98
CA SER A 438 -15.58 12.57 -4.69
C SER A 438 -16.45 12.06 -3.52
N LYS A 439 -17.78 12.01 -3.69
CA LYS A 439 -18.69 11.45 -2.68
C LYS A 439 -18.46 9.96 -2.39
N LEU A 440 -18.15 9.16 -3.40
CA LEU A 440 -17.87 7.73 -3.24
C LEU A 440 -16.52 7.49 -2.55
N VAL A 441 -15.45 8.17 -2.98
CA VAL A 441 -14.10 8.11 -2.37
C VAL A 441 -14.14 8.52 -0.89
N ASN A 442 -14.91 9.57 -0.55
CA ASN A 442 -15.06 9.99 0.85
C ASN A 442 -16.00 9.08 1.69
N LYS A 443 -16.85 8.26 1.04
CA LYS A 443 -17.77 7.34 1.73
C LYS A 443 -17.17 5.94 1.92
N ILE A 444 -16.35 5.48 0.97
CA ILE A 444 -15.85 4.11 0.92
C ILE A 444 -14.32 4.16 0.99
N PRO A 445 -13.70 3.84 2.15
CA PRO A 445 -12.25 3.84 2.30
C PRO A 445 -11.58 2.84 1.35
N GLU A 446 -12.10 1.61 1.29
CA GLU A 446 -11.65 0.59 0.35
C GLU A 446 -12.20 0.91 -1.06
N ASN A 447 -11.42 1.64 -1.85
CA ASN A 447 -11.82 2.04 -3.20
C ASN A 447 -10.64 2.11 -4.19
N PRO A 448 -10.89 2.14 -5.52
CA PRO A 448 -9.86 2.09 -6.55
C PRO A 448 -8.77 3.17 -6.48
N THR A 449 -8.97 4.32 -5.82
CA THR A 449 -7.90 5.34 -5.69
C THR A 449 -6.66 4.79 -5.01
N ARG A 450 -6.79 3.77 -4.15
CA ARG A 450 -5.68 3.02 -3.55
C ARG A 450 -4.75 2.45 -4.61
N MET A 451 -5.30 1.84 -5.66
CA MET A 451 -4.52 1.35 -6.80
C MET A 451 -4.01 2.49 -7.70
N GLU A 452 -4.78 3.58 -7.84
CA GLU A 452 -4.37 4.71 -8.66
C GLU A 452 -3.14 5.43 -8.14
N VAL A 453 -3.03 5.64 -6.82
CA VAL A 453 -1.88 6.31 -6.20
C VAL A 453 -0.64 5.41 -6.08
N LEU A 454 -0.78 4.11 -6.36
CA LEU A 454 0.32 3.14 -6.31
C LEU A 454 0.85 2.73 -7.70
N VAL A 455 -0.02 2.25 -8.61
CA VAL A 455 0.43 1.54 -9.84
C VAL A 455 -0.01 2.16 -11.16
N LYS A 456 -0.95 3.13 -11.17
CA LYS A 456 -1.45 3.76 -12.41
C LYS A 456 -0.32 4.56 -13.09
N PRO A 457 -0.09 4.44 -14.41
CA PRO A 457 0.90 5.25 -15.11
C PRO A 457 0.74 6.75 -14.83
N ASN A 458 1.86 7.46 -14.64
CA ASN A 458 1.95 8.92 -14.42
C ASN A 458 1.21 9.46 -13.18
N VAL A 459 0.77 8.58 -12.26
CA VAL A 459 0.08 8.94 -11.01
C VAL A 459 0.53 8.06 -9.84
N GLY A 460 0.72 6.77 -10.07
CA GLY A 460 1.16 5.81 -9.09
C GLY A 460 2.60 6.03 -8.67
N ILE A 461 2.88 6.15 -7.37
CA ILE A 461 4.23 6.42 -6.87
C ILE A 461 5.25 5.35 -7.30
N LEU A 462 4.84 4.07 -7.43
CA LEU A 462 5.73 3.00 -7.89
C LEU A 462 6.10 3.13 -9.39
N ARG A 463 5.52 4.10 -10.12
CA ARG A 463 5.90 4.46 -11.50
C ARG A 463 6.80 5.70 -11.57
N SER A 464 7.29 6.21 -10.43
CA SER A 464 8.26 7.30 -10.40
C SER A 464 9.62 6.88 -10.99
N SER A 465 10.48 7.87 -11.24
CA SER A 465 11.88 7.65 -11.63
C SER A 465 12.66 6.76 -10.65
N GLU A 466 12.40 6.89 -9.34
CA GLU A 466 13.02 6.10 -8.27
C GLU A 466 12.86 4.58 -8.48
N PHE A 467 11.67 4.18 -8.92
CA PHE A 467 11.27 2.78 -9.07
C PHE A 467 11.47 2.24 -10.50
N ALA A 468 12.24 2.94 -11.35
CA ALA A 468 12.49 2.55 -12.74
C ALA A 468 13.15 1.16 -12.91
N LEU A 469 13.80 0.63 -11.86
CA LEU A 469 14.40 -0.70 -11.83
C LEU A 469 13.45 -1.82 -11.35
N LEU A 470 12.23 -1.51 -10.90
CA LEU A 470 11.26 -2.55 -10.52
C LEU A 470 10.83 -3.36 -11.74
N GLN A 471 10.84 -4.69 -11.60
CA GLN A 471 10.27 -5.57 -12.63
C GLN A 471 8.74 -5.61 -12.47
N TRP A 472 7.99 -5.54 -13.58
CA TRP A 472 6.53 -5.51 -13.54
C TRP A 472 5.90 -6.80 -14.09
N SER A 473 4.91 -7.33 -13.36
CA SER A 473 4.04 -8.40 -13.82
C SER A 473 2.58 -7.96 -13.70
N GLU A 474 1.99 -7.61 -14.84
CA GLU A 474 0.60 -7.11 -14.94
C GLU A 474 -0.37 -8.15 -15.52
N SER A 475 0.14 -9.27 -16.05
CA SER A 475 -0.63 -10.34 -16.70
C SER A 475 -0.70 -11.61 -15.83
N CYS A 476 -0.94 -11.42 -14.54
CA CYS A 476 -1.06 -12.50 -13.57
C CYS A 476 -2.27 -13.41 -13.87
N ARG A 477 -2.11 -14.73 -13.72
CA ARG A 477 -3.25 -15.66 -13.87
C ARG A 477 -4.27 -15.39 -12.75
N PRO A 478 -5.58 -15.53 -12.99
CA PRO A 478 -6.50 -15.64 -11.87
C PRO A 478 -6.20 -16.90 -11.04
N ALA A 479 -6.45 -16.83 -9.74
CA ALA A 479 -6.45 -17.99 -8.86
C ALA A 479 -7.46 -19.02 -9.36
N VAL A 480 -7.10 -20.31 -9.33
CA VAL A 480 -8.05 -21.39 -9.64
C VAL A 480 -8.73 -21.86 -8.36
N LEU A 481 -9.93 -22.43 -8.49
CA LEU A 481 -10.74 -22.85 -7.34
C LEU A 481 -9.99 -23.86 -6.43
N SER A 482 -9.13 -24.71 -6.99
CA SER A 482 -8.29 -25.64 -6.21
C SER A 482 -7.25 -24.96 -5.33
N ASP A 483 -6.79 -23.75 -5.69
CA ASP A 483 -5.86 -22.97 -4.86
C ASP A 483 -6.65 -22.33 -3.71
N ILE A 484 -7.82 -21.75 -4.02
CA ILE A 484 -8.73 -21.07 -3.08
C ILE A 484 -9.28 -22.04 -2.01
N LEU A 485 -9.71 -23.24 -2.41
CA LEU A 485 -10.32 -24.23 -1.52
C LEU A 485 -9.34 -24.83 -0.48
N ARG A 486 -8.03 -24.63 -0.64
CA ARG A 486 -7.02 -24.95 0.40
C ARG A 486 -7.25 -24.16 1.69
N VAL A 487 -7.85 -22.98 1.55
CA VAL A 487 -8.07 -22.04 2.64
C VAL A 487 -9.56 -21.87 2.91
N HIS A 488 -10.35 -21.41 1.93
CA HIS A 488 -11.77 -21.14 2.15
C HIS A 488 -12.65 -22.39 1.94
N ASP A 489 -13.78 -22.43 2.62
CA ASP A 489 -14.79 -23.45 2.42
C ASP A 489 -15.68 -23.16 1.20
N TRP A 490 -16.17 -24.20 0.54
CA TRP A 490 -17.02 -24.06 -0.65
C TRP A 490 -18.34 -23.33 -0.37
N SER A 491 -18.90 -23.50 0.83
CA SER A 491 -20.13 -22.80 1.24
C SER A 491 -19.97 -21.27 1.20
N TYR A 492 -18.84 -20.76 1.71
CA TYR A 492 -18.49 -19.35 1.65
C TYR A 492 -18.29 -18.87 0.20
N ILE A 493 -17.55 -19.63 -0.61
CA ILE A 493 -17.29 -19.25 -2.02
C ILE A 493 -18.60 -19.17 -2.83
N ARG A 494 -19.55 -20.09 -2.59
CA ARG A 494 -20.89 -20.04 -3.20
C ARG A 494 -21.71 -18.85 -2.72
N LEU A 495 -21.65 -18.50 -1.43
CA LEU A 495 -22.30 -17.30 -0.89
C LEU A 495 -21.74 -16.02 -1.55
N LEU A 496 -20.42 -15.87 -1.63
CA LEU A 496 -19.77 -14.72 -2.25
C LEU A 496 -20.15 -14.59 -3.74
N GLN A 497 -20.09 -15.68 -4.51
CA GLN A 497 -20.50 -15.69 -5.92
C GLN A 497 -21.97 -15.27 -6.09
N HIS A 498 -22.87 -15.76 -5.24
CA HIS A 498 -24.27 -15.38 -5.26
C HIS A 498 -24.48 -13.90 -4.93
N LYS A 499 -23.82 -13.39 -3.88
CA LYS A 499 -23.90 -11.97 -3.47
C LYS A 499 -23.33 -11.02 -4.53
N VAL A 500 -22.30 -11.43 -5.26
CA VAL A 500 -21.77 -10.66 -6.40
C VAL A 500 -22.79 -10.61 -7.55
N GLU A 501 -23.52 -11.69 -7.83
CA GLU A 501 -24.55 -11.69 -8.87
C GLU A 501 -25.81 -10.90 -8.46
N GLU A 502 -26.22 -10.94 -7.19
CA GLU A 502 -27.23 -10.00 -6.65
C GLU A 502 -26.80 -8.53 -6.85
N SER A 503 -25.52 -8.22 -6.63
CA SER A 503 -25.00 -6.86 -6.86
C SER A 503 -25.07 -6.41 -8.33
N ARG A 504 -25.06 -7.35 -9.30
CA ARG A 504 -25.25 -7.05 -10.73
C ARG A 504 -26.64 -6.54 -11.03
N LEU A 505 -27.67 -7.18 -10.48
CA LEU A 505 -29.07 -6.77 -10.68
C LEU A 505 -29.32 -5.33 -10.18
N ILE A 506 -28.61 -4.92 -9.12
CA ILE A 506 -28.64 -3.54 -8.60
C ILE A 506 -27.84 -2.60 -9.52
N TRP A 507 -26.64 -3.02 -9.92
CA TRP A 507 -25.72 -2.23 -10.76
C TRP A 507 -26.34 -1.86 -12.11
N ASP A 508 -27.01 -2.82 -12.78
CA ASP A 508 -27.61 -2.62 -14.10
C ASP A 508 -28.74 -1.58 -14.07
N GLN A 509 -29.44 -1.45 -12.93
CA GLN A 509 -30.48 -0.43 -12.71
C GLN A 509 -29.90 0.90 -12.21
N ARG A 510 -28.79 0.86 -11.46
CA ARG A 510 -28.19 2.01 -10.79
C ARG A 510 -26.66 1.92 -10.79
N PRO A 511 -25.98 2.22 -11.91
CA PRO A 511 -24.52 2.16 -12.01
C PRO A 511 -23.82 2.92 -10.88
N PHE A 512 -22.70 2.40 -10.38
CA PHE A 512 -21.99 2.89 -9.19
C PHE A 512 -22.83 2.87 -7.89
N HIS A 513 -23.75 1.92 -7.75
CA HIS A 513 -24.24 1.45 -6.46
C HIS A 513 -23.58 0.12 -6.12
N THR A 514 -23.26 -0.06 -4.85
CA THR A 514 -22.68 -1.29 -4.30
C THR A 514 -23.78 -2.18 -3.73
N GLY A 515 -23.63 -3.49 -3.90
CA GLY A 515 -24.21 -4.48 -3.00
C GLY A 515 -23.34 -4.63 -1.76
N SER A 516 -23.66 -5.59 -0.89
CA SER A 516 -22.83 -5.93 0.27
C SER A 516 -22.97 -7.41 0.61
N ILE A 517 -21.93 -8.00 1.18
CA ILE A 517 -21.98 -9.36 1.75
C ILE A 517 -22.18 -9.33 3.27
N ASP A 518 -21.71 -8.27 3.94
CA ASP A 518 -22.00 -7.90 5.33
C ASP A 518 -22.16 -6.37 5.44
N ASP A 519 -22.04 -5.78 6.64
CA ASP A 519 -22.29 -4.35 6.89
C ASP A 519 -21.22 -3.39 6.31
N ASP A 520 -19.98 -3.84 6.10
CA ASP A 520 -18.86 -2.99 5.61
C ASP A 520 -18.25 -3.46 4.28
N THR A 521 -18.35 -4.75 3.96
CA THR A 521 -17.69 -5.39 2.83
C THR A 521 -18.58 -5.30 1.58
N GLN A 522 -18.39 -4.19 0.86
CA GLN A 522 -19.18 -3.81 -0.29
C GLN A 522 -18.82 -4.59 -1.57
N LEU A 523 -19.81 -4.84 -2.41
CA LEU A 523 -19.70 -5.64 -3.63
C LEU A 523 -20.14 -4.88 -4.88
N THR A 524 -19.57 -5.30 -6.01
CA THR A 524 -19.89 -4.86 -7.36
C THR A 524 -19.72 -6.05 -8.32
N PRO A 525 -20.21 -5.98 -9.56
CA PRO A 525 -20.09 -7.09 -10.51
C PRO A 525 -18.65 -7.49 -10.84
N GLY A 526 -17.69 -6.57 -10.66
CA GLY A 526 -16.26 -6.82 -10.81
C GLY A 526 -15.59 -7.51 -9.62
N SER A 527 -16.22 -7.50 -8.43
CA SER A 527 -15.58 -7.93 -7.16
C SER A 527 -15.02 -9.34 -7.19
N TRP A 528 -15.78 -10.34 -7.70
CA TRP A 528 -15.29 -11.72 -7.78
C TRP A 528 -14.08 -11.85 -8.72
N LYS A 529 -14.14 -11.20 -9.89
CA LYS A 529 -13.03 -11.19 -10.86
C LYS A 529 -11.78 -10.51 -10.27
N ALA A 530 -11.96 -9.39 -9.58
CA ALA A 530 -10.89 -8.68 -8.88
C ALA A 530 -10.21 -9.59 -7.84
N ALA A 531 -10.99 -10.24 -6.97
CA ALA A 531 -10.48 -11.16 -5.96
C ALA A 531 -9.69 -12.34 -6.56
N LEU A 532 -10.17 -12.93 -7.66
CA LEU A 532 -9.43 -13.98 -8.38
C LEU A 532 -8.07 -13.51 -8.91
N HIS A 533 -7.98 -12.30 -9.47
CA HIS A 533 -6.73 -11.76 -9.98
C HIS A 533 -5.80 -11.25 -8.86
N ALA A 534 -6.35 -10.73 -7.76
CA ALA A 534 -5.61 -10.33 -6.56
C ALA A 534 -4.89 -11.53 -5.93
N CYS A 535 -5.63 -12.59 -5.61
CA CYS A 535 -5.06 -13.85 -5.11
C CYS A 535 -4.12 -14.51 -6.14
N GLY A 536 -4.48 -14.46 -7.43
CA GLY A 536 -3.67 -14.98 -8.52
C GLY A 536 -2.30 -14.31 -8.67
N ALA A 537 -2.23 -13.00 -8.44
CA ALA A 537 -0.98 -12.24 -8.41
C ALA A 537 -0.06 -12.69 -7.25
N VAL A 538 -0.60 -12.98 -6.06
CA VAL A 538 0.19 -13.58 -4.95
C VAL A 538 0.73 -14.95 -5.33
N ILE A 539 -0.08 -15.80 -5.94
CA ILE A 539 0.37 -17.14 -6.38
C ILE A 539 1.49 -17.02 -7.44
N ASN A 540 1.37 -16.06 -8.36
CA ASN A 540 2.43 -15.75 -9.32
C ASN A 540 3.71 -15.22 -8.66
N ALA A 541 3.59 -14.42 -7.58
CA ALA A 541 4.72 -13.97 -6.79
C ALA A 541 5.42 -15.11 -6.03
N VAL A 542 4.66 -16.07 -5.49
CA VAL A 542 5.21 -17.30 -4.89
C VAL A 542 5.98 -18.13 -5.92
N ASP A 543 5.39 -18.38 -7.11
CA ASP A 543 6.09 -19.10 -8.19
C ASP A 543 7.41 -18.42 -8.58
N CYS A 544 7.41 -17.09 -8.61
CA CYS A 544 8.55 -16.25 -8.94
C CYS A 544 9.67 -16.29 -7.90
N VAL A 545 9.33 -16.14 -6.61
CA VAL A 545 10.29 -16.09 -5.50
C VAL A 545 10.82 -17.49 -5.16
N CYS A 546 9.95 -18.49 -5.06
CA CYS A 546 10.35 -19.87 -4.78
C CYS A 546 11.02 -20.55 -5.98
N GLY A 547 10.73 -20.09 -7.20
CA GLY A 547 11.45 -20.50 -8.42
C GLY A 547 12.82 -19.85 -8.59
N GLY A 548 13.17 -18.85 -7.77
CA GLY A 548 14.45 -18.11 -7.85
C GLY A 548 14.53 -17.13 -9.02
N GLU A 549 13.41 -16.75 -9.65
CA GLU A 549 13.39 -15.71 -10.70
C GLU A 549 13.67 -14.32 -10.11
N ASN A 550 13.18 -14.06 -8.90
CA ASN A 550 13.37 -12.81 -8.17
C ASN A 550 13.61 -13.10 -6.69
N ARG A 551 14.43 -12.27 -6.05
CA ARG A 551 14.76 -12.41 -4.62
C ARG A 551 13.53 -12.25 -3.72
N ASN A 552 12.72 -11.23 -4.01
CA ASN A 552 11.51 -10.90 -3.31
C ASN A 552 10.48 -10.26 -4.28
N ALA A 553 9.24 -10.15 -3.82
CA ALA A 553 8.14 -9.59 -4.59
C ALA A 553 7.19 -8.76 -3.73
N PHE A 554 6.54 -7.78 -4.34
CA PHE A 554 5.44 -7.00 -3.76
C PHE A 554 4.18 -7.13 -4.61
N CYS A 555 3.07 -7.52 -3.99
CA CYS A 555 1.78 -7.68 -4.66
C CYS A 555 0.91 -6.45 -4.40
N ALA A 556 0.94 -5.49 -5.33
CA ALA A 556 0.04 -4.36 -5.34
C ALA A 556 -1.33 -4.82 -5.85
N ILE A 557 -2.18 -5.30 -4.95
CA ILE A 557 -3.45 -5.98 -5.25
C ILE A 557 -4.62 -5.37 -4.48
N ARG A 558 -5.84 -5.72 -4.91
CA ARG A 558 -7.09 -5.32 -4.29
C ARG A 558 -8.23 -6.22 -4.83
N PRO A 559 -9.20 -6.69 -4.03
CA PRO A 559 -9.42 -6.45 -2.59
C PRO A 559 -8.33 -7.04 -1.66
N PRO A 560 -8.26 -6.58 -0.40
CA PRO A 560 -7.47 -7.21 0.67
C PRO A 560 -8.01 -8.59 1.05
N GLY A 561 -7.33 -9.26 1.99
CA GLY A 561 -7.61 -10.64 2.39
C GLY A 561 -7.49 -10.99 3.89
N HIS A 562 -6.67 -10.31 4.68
CA HIS A 562 -6.23 -10.81 5.99
C HIS A 562 -7.35 -10.99 7.06
N HIS A 563 -8.46 -10.27 6.96
CA HIS A 563 -9.62 -10.42 7.85
C HIS A 563 -10.52 -11.63 7.54
N LEU A 564 -10.39 -12.20 6.34
CA LEU A 564 -11.28 -13.27 5.91
C LEU A 564 -10.81 -14.63 6.42
N GLY A 565 -11.64 -15.29 7.22
CA GLY A 565 -11.41 -16.63 7.74
C GLY A 565 -11.78 -17.74 6.76
N THR A 566 -11.80 -18.98 7.25
CA THR A 566 -12.11 -20.15 6.39
C THR A 566 -13.56 -20.15 5.89
N TRP A 567 -14.50 -19.66 6.69
CA TRP A 567 -15.94 -19.75 6.42
C TRP A 567 -16.63 -18.41 6.18
N GLY A 568 -15.87 -17.31 6.09
CA GLY A 568 -16.39 -15.94 6.02
C GLY A 568 -15.72 -15.05 7.05
N ALA A 569 -16.47 -14.08 7.58
CA ALA A 569 -16.05 -13.22 8.69
C ALA A 569 -15.52 -14.05 9.88
N ALA A 570 -14.51 -13.54 10.58
CA ALA A 570 -13.92 -14.22 11.73
C ALA A 570 -14.01 -13.34 12.99
N GLN A 571 -14.32 -13.95 14.13
CA GLN A 571 -14.05 -13.38 15.45
C GLN A 571 -13.22 -14.37 16.26
N THR A 572 -12.07 -13.94 16.78
CA THR A 572 -11.25 -14.71 17.71
C THR A 572 -11.52 -14.32 19.17
N VAL A 573 -12.79 -14.47 19.57
CA VAL A 573 -13.11 -14.88 20.95
C VAL A 573 -13.16 -16.41 20.96
N GLY A 574 -12.60 -17.06 21.98
CA GLY A 574 -12.35 -18.52 21.97
C GLY A 574 -13.57 -19.45 21.85
N SER A 575 -14.79 -18.92 21.80
CA SER A 575 -16.03 -19.66 21.51
C SER A 575 -16.45 -19.62 20.04
N ASP A 576 -15.91 -18.68 19.25
CA ASP A 576 -16.51 -18.21 18.00
C ASP A 576 -15.69 -18.57 16.75
N GLU A 577 -14.55 -19.26 16.91
CA GLU A 577 -13.76 -19.85 15.81
C GLU A 577 -14.61 -20.72 14.86
N GLY A 578 -15.79 -21.17 15.33
CA GLY A 578 -16.74 -22.02 14.61
C GLY A 578 -17.91 -21.32 13.90
N ILE A 579 -18.04 -20.00 13.92
CA ILE A 579 -19.19 -19.30 13.31
C ILE A 579 -18.67 -18.13 12.46
N PRO A 580 -19.19 -17.92 11.23
CA PRO A 580 -18.97 -16.67 10.52
C PRO A 580 -19.63 -15.52 11.29
N SER A 581 -18.83 -14.75 12.02
CA SER A 581 -19.28 -13.65 12.87
C SER A 581 -18.29 -12.47 12.78
N GLY A 582 -18.78 -11.28 13.13
CA GLY A 582 -18.10 -10.02 12.76
C GLY A 582 -18.37 -9.65 11.30
N SER A 583 -17.49 -8.82 10.73
CA SER A 583 -17.47 -8.53 9.29
C SER A 583 -16.20 -9.08 8.65
N GLN A 584 -16.11 -9.02 7.34
CA GLN A 584 -14.93 -9.44 6.59
C GLN A 584 -13.89 -8.33 6.40
N GLY A 585 -14.10 -7.12 6.94
CA GLY A 585 -13.12 -6.04 6.89
C GLY A 585 -12.65 -5.74 5.46
N PHE A 586 -13.61 -5.60 4.55
CA PHE A 586 -13.42 -5.42 3.11
C PHE A 586 -12.79 -6.60 2.34
N CYS A 587 -12.43 -7.71 3.02
CA CYS A 587 -11.71 -8.83 2.43
C CYS A 587 -12.64 -9.82 1.71
N LEU A 588 -12.28 -10.29 0.51
CA LEU A 588 -13.09 -11.25 -0.28
C LEU A 588 -12.43 -12.61 -0.53
N LEU A 589 -11.10 -12.68 -0.45
CA LEU A 589 -10.31 -13.91 -0.43
C LEU A 589 -9.06 -13.62 0.40
N ASN A 590 -8.64 -14.53 1.28
CA ASN A 590 -7.42 -14.37 2.06
C ASN A 590 -6.19 -14.63 1.19
N ASN A 591 -5.76 -13.58 0.48
CA ASN A 591 -4.72 -13.61 -0.52
C ASN A 591 -3.41 -14.20 0.01
N VAL A 592 -2.99 -13.75 1.20
CA VAL A 592 -1.76 -14.19 1.87
C VAL A 592 -1.85 -15.65 2.31
N ALA A 593 -2.91 -16.06 2.98
CA ALA A 593 -3.06 -17.45 3.43
C ALA A 593 -3.16 -18.43 2.24
N ILE A 594 -3.82 -18.05 1.14
CA ILE A 594 -3.87 -18.89 -0.08
C ILE A 594 -2.46 -18.99 -0.70
N GLY A 595 -1.71 -17.89 -0.76
CA GLY A 595 -0.31 -17.88 -1.20
C GLY A 595 0.59 -18.78 -0.34
N ALA A 596 0.45 -18.69 0.98
CA ALA A 596 1.19 -19.49 1.96
C ALA A 596 0.86 -20.99 1.84
N ALA A 597 -0.43 -21.36 1.78
CA ALA A 597 -0.90 -22.73 1.60
C ALA A 597 -0.45 -23.33 0.26
N TYR A 598 -0.50 -22.54 -0.82
CA TYR A 598 0.04 -22.91 -2.13
C TYR A 598 1.55 -23.13 -2.06
N CYS A 599 2.31 -22.24 -1.41
CA CYS A 599 3.75 -22.35 -1.23
C CYS A 599 4.12 -23.65 -0.48
N ARG A 600 3.53 -23.85 0.70
CA ARG A 600 3.71 -25.01 1.56
C ARG A 600 3.51 -26.33 0.80
N TYR A 601 2.44 -26.40 0.01
CA TYR A 601 2.12 -27.58 -0.78
C TYR A 601 3.09 -27.79 -1.95
N MET A 602 3.33 -26.74 -2.77
CA MET A 602 4.03 -26.87 -4.06
C MET A 602 5.56 -26.91 -3.94
N TYR A 603 6.13 -26.15 -3.00
CA TYR A 603 7.57 -25.86 -2.95
C TYR A 603 8.34 -26.59 -1.85
N SER A 604 7.67 -27.34 -0.98
CA SER A 604 8.31 -28.15 0.07
C SER A 604 9.26 -29.24 -0.45
N ASN A 605 9.04 -29.74 -1.68
CA ASN A 605 9.98 -30.65 -2.35
C ASN A 605 11.30 -29.97 -2.79
N LEU A 606 11.36 -28.64 -2.77
CA LEU A 606 12.58 -27.84 -2.97
C LEU A 606 13.16 -27.33 -1.63
N GLY A 607 12.74 -27.93 -0.50
CA GLY A 607 13.16 -27.55 0.85
C GLY A 607 12.31 -26.44 1.49
N ILE A 608 11.45 -25.74 0.74
CA ILE A 608 10.65 -24.62 1.27
C ILE A 608 9.42 -25.15 2.00
N SER A 609 9.59 -25.50 3.29
CA SER A 609 8.56 -26.13 4.11
C SER A 609 8.04 -25.23 5.22
N LYS A 610 8.90 -24.43 5.84
CA LYS A 610 8.55 -23.49 6.92
C LYS A 610 8.10 -22.16 6.36
N ILE A 611 6.81 -21.85 6.53
CA ILE A 611 6.20 -20.63 6.04
C ILE A 611 5.95 -19.70 7.23
N ALA A 612 6.52 -18.50 7.22
CA ALA A 612 6.12 -17.43 8.13
C ALA A 612 5.18 -16.46 7.42
N ILE A 613 4.16 -15.99 8.13
CA ILE A 613 3.29 -14.88 7.76
C ILE A 613 3.45 -13.83 8.86
N VAL A 614 3.80 -12.60 8.49
CA VAL A 614 3.89 -11.45 9.39
C VAL A 614 2.91 -10.40 8.91
N ASP A 615 2.00 -10.00 9.80
CA ASP A 615 0.97 -9.00 9.53
C ASP A 615 1.24 -7.72 10.32
N PHE A 616 1.36 -6.60 9.61
CA PHE A 616 1.55 -5.27 10.20
C PHE A 616 0.43 -4.28 9.84
N ASP A 617 -0.66 -4.75 9.22
CA ASP A 617 -1.90 -3.99 9.14
C ASP A 617 -2.37 -3.62 10.55
N VAL A 618 -2.89 -2.40 10.73
CA VAL A 618 -3.24 -1.93 12.09
C VAL A 618 -4.42 -2.69 12.67
N HIS A 619 -5.20 -3.39 11.84
CA HIS A 619 -6.28 -4.24 12.29
C HIS A 619 -5.78 -5.67 12.44
N HIS A 620 -6.26 -6.37 13.47
CA HIS A 620 -5.87 -7.76 13.68
C HIS A 620 -6.23 -8.63 12.47
N GLY A 621 -5.25 -9.36 11.92
CA GLY A 621 -5.40 -10.41 10.90
C GLY A 621 -6.14 -11.67 11.37
N ASN A 622 -7.23 -11.50 12.12
CA ASN A 622 -8.14 -12.50 12.68
C ASN A 622 -8.55 -13.61 11.70
N GLY A 623 -8.77 -13.29 10.42
CA GLY A 623 -9.08 -14.27 9.39
C GLY A 623 -7.90 -15.19 9.11
N THR A 624 -6.73 -14.61 8.89
CA THR A 624 -5.46 -15.33 8.72
C THR A 624 -5.14 -16.17 9.96
N GLU A 625 -5.31 -15.63 11.15
CA GLU A 625 -5.12 -16.37 12.40
C GLU A 625 -6.04 -17.59 12.48
N GLN A 626 -7.35 -17.42 12.21
CA GLN A 626 -8.31 -18.53 12.18
C GLN A 626 -7.89 -19.61 11.16
N ILE A 627 -7.43 -19.21 9.97
CA ILE A 627 -6.94 -20.15 8.94
C ILE A 627 -5.68 -20.88 9.41
N VAL A 628 -4.78 -20.23 10.15
CA VAL A 628 -3.56 -20.85 10.69
C VAL A 628 -3.88 -21.79 11.84
N ARG A 629 -4.79 -21.44 12.77
CA ARG A 629 -5.33 -22.38 13.78
C ARG A 629 -5.89 -23.64 13.14
N ASN A 630 -6.61 -23.47 12.04
CA ASN A 630 -7.26 -24.54 11.27
C ASN A 630 -6.31 -25.57 10.62
N VAL A 631 -4.99 -25.32 10.58
CA VAL A 631 -3.99 -26.33 10.13
C VAL A 631 -3.64 -27.35 11.21
N SER A 632 -4.15 -27.18 12.44
CA SER A 632 -4.10 -28.17 13.53
C SER A 632 -5.45 -28.87 13.71
N PRO A 633 -5.50 -30.14 14.18
CA PRO A 633 -6.77 -30.79 14.48
C PRO A 633 -7.48 -30.09 15.65
N GLY A 634 -8.74 -29.70 15.45
CA GLY A 634 -9.57 -29.06 16.45
C GLY A 634 -10.99 -29.62 16.50
N ASN A 635 -11.81 -29.10 17.41
CA ASN A 635 -13.24 -29.35 17.45
C ASN A 635 -13.98 -28.01 17.27
N ARG A 636 -15.05 -28.03 16.48
CA ARG A 636 -15.87 -26.88 16.15
C ARG A 636 -17.32 -27.13 16.59
N VAL A 637 -17.89 -26.19 17.34
CA VAL A 637 -19.33 -26.15 17.58
C VAL A 637 -20.01 -25.43 16.41
N ILE A 638 -20.85 -26.12 15.64
CA ILE A 638 -21.75 -25.48 14.68
C ILE A 638 -23.10 -25.24 15.36
N LYS A 639 -23.51 -23.97 15.45
CA LYS A 639 -24.81 -23.55 15.96
C LYS A 639 -25.72 -23.22 14.77
N THR A 640 -26.77 -24.02 14.57
CA THR A 640 -27.76 -23.80 13.50
C THR A 640 -29.11 -23.44 14.12
N MET A 641 -29.65 -22.28 13.74
CA MET A 641 -31.00 -21.88 14.11
C MET A 641 -31.99 -22.33 13.04
N PHE A 642 -32.88 -23.25 13.40
CA PHE A 642 -33.99 -23.68 12.57
C PHE A 642 -35.29 -23.02 13.05
N ASN A 643 -36.07 -22.46 12.12
CA ASN A 643 -37.39 -21.92 12.40
C ASN A 643 -38.46 -22.80 11.72
N PRO A 644 -38.84 -23.96 12.30
CA PRO A 644 -39.72 -24.92 11.66
C PRO A 644 -41.16 -24.41 11.51
N VAL A 645 -41.60 -23.48 12.36
CA VAL A 645 -42.90 -22.80 12.29
C VAL A 645 -42.78 -21.37 12.84
N PRO A 646 -43.47 -20.37 12.25
CA PRO A 646 -43.35 -18.97 12.65
C PRO A 646 -43.49 -18.75 14.17
N GLY A 647 -42.46 -18.14 14.76
CA GLY A 647 -42.39 -17.87 16.20
C GLY A 647 -41.68 -18.93 17.04
N VAL A 648 -41.21 -20.04 16.45
CA VAL A 648 -40.42 -21.06 17.14
C VAL A 648 -38.99 -21.09 16.57
N ASN A 649 -38.01 -20.67 17.38
CA ASN A 649 -36.59 -20.82 17.06
C ASN A 649 -36.03 -22.04 17.80
N LEU A 650 -35.54 -23.03 17.06
CA LEU A 650 -34.79 -24.17 17.59
C LEU A 650 -33.30 -23.96 17.31
N ASN A 651 -32.50 -23.85 18.36
CA ASN A 651 -31.04 -23.82 18.23
C ASN A 651 -30.51 -25.25 18.37
N VAL A 652 -29.81 -25.74 17.35
CA VAL A 652 -29.11 -27.02 17.36
C VAL A 652 -27.62 -26.74 17.39
N GLU A 653 -26.93 -27.25 18.41
CA GLU A 653 -25.47 -27.21 18.50
C GLU A 653 -24.91 -28.59 18.14
N GLN A 654 -23.90 -28.64 17.27
CA GLN A 654 -23.23 -29.87 16.85
C GLN A 654 -21.71 -29.71 16.99
N ASP A 655 -21.09 -30.59 17.79
CA ASP A 655 -19.64 -30.76 17.80
C ASP A 655 -19.19 -31.52 16.57
N MET A 656 -18.28 -30.94 15.79
CA MET A 656 -17.60 -31.62 14.69
C MET A 656 -16.09 -31.45 14.84
N SER A 657 -15.35 -32.55 14.81
CA SER A 657 -13.90 -32.48 14.62
C SER A 657 -13.58 -31.91 13.24
N TYR A 658 -12.62 -31.00 13.19
CA TYR A 658 -12.26 -30.26 12.01
C TYR A 658 -10.74 -30.18 11.86
N TYR A 659 -10.28 -30.28 10.61
CA TYR A 659 -8.86 -30.28 10.28
C TYR A 659 -8.67 -29.89 8.81
N LYS A 660 -7.91 -28.83 8.52
CA LYS A 660 -7.67 -28.36 7.16
C LYS A 660 -6.19 -28.16 6.88
N ILE A 661 -5.52 -29.29 6.67
CA ILE A 661 -4.12 -29.34 6.24
C ILE A 661 -3.90 -28.59 4.93
N TRP A 662 -2.76 -27.92 4.83
CA TRP A 662 -2.23 -27.36 3.59
C TRP A 662 -1.42 -28.42 2.84
N LYS A 663 -0.71 -29.28 3.56
CA LYS A 663 0.07 -30.39 3.02
C LYS A 663 0.03 -31.67 3.86
N ASP A 664 0.44 -31.63 5.13
CA ASP A 664 0.69 -32.81 5.96
C ASP A 664 0.61 -32.48 7.46
N GLU A 665 0.71 -33.49 8.34
CA GLU A 665 0.53 -33.30 9.80
C GLU A 665 1.53 -32.32 10.45
N LEU A 666 2.63 -32.00 9.77
CA LEU A 666 3.64 -31.06 10.26
C LEU A 666 3.31 -29.60 9.92
N ASP A 667 2.14 -29.29 9.35
CA ASP A 667 1.72 -27.91 9.09
C ASP A 667 1.67 -27.07 10.38
N ALA A 668 1.33 -27.67 11.51
CA ALA A 668 1.28 -26.99 12.80
C ALA A 668 2.66 -26.52 13.29
N GLU A 669 3.72 -27.29 13.05
CA GLU A 669 5.11 -26.93 13.34
C GLU A 669 5.75 -26.05 12.24
N ASN A 670 5.28 -26.16 11.00
CA ASN A 670 5.87 -25.49 9.83
C ASN A 670 5.15 -24.22 9.38
N VAL A 671 4.12 -23.78 10.10
CA VAL A 671 3.46 -22.49 9.89
C VAL A 671 3.69 -21.60 11.11
N PHE A 672 4.14 -20.37 10.83
CA PHE A 672 4.24 -19.28 11.78
C PHE A 672 3.34 -18.13 11.32
N PHE A 673 2.59 -17.56 12.25
CA PHE A 673 1.81 -16.35 12.06
C PHE A 673 2.15 -15.35 13.17
N SER A 674 2.23 -14.07 12.81
CA SER A 674 2.23 -12.99 13.78
C SER A 674 1.44 -11.82 13.24
N SER A 675 0.73 -11.12 14.11
CA SER A 675 0.05 -9.87 13.78
C SER A 675 0.36 -8.80 14.81
N ILE A 676 0.70 -7.61 14.32
CA ILE A 676 1.01 -6.39 15.09
C ILE A 676 -0.09 -5.39 14.80
N HIS A 677 -0.99 -5.14 15.75
CA HIS A 677 -2.24 -4.42 15.48
C HIS A 677 -2.72 -3.62 16.69
N ALA A 678 -3.54 -2.61 16.45
CA ALA A 678 -4.25 -1.85 17.47
C ALA A 678 -5.21 -2.75 18.27
N TYR A 679 -5.14 -2.68 19.59
CA TYR A 679 -5.94 -3.50 20.50
C TYR A 679 -6.25 -2.77 21.82
N ASP A 680 -7.53 -2.48 22.03
CA ASP A 680 -8.13 -2.10 23.33
C ASP A 680 -9.34 -3.00 23.69
N GLY A 681 -9.54 -4.09 22.92
CA GLY A 681 -10.73 -4.96 22.98
C GLY A 681 -11.98 -4.43 22.27
N THR A 682 -11.94 -3.21 21.70
CA THR A 682 -13.06 -2.56 20.99
C THR A 682 -12.69 -2.04 19.59
N PHE A 683 -11.43 -1.64 19.38
CA PHE A 683 -10.87 -1.31 18.07
C PHE A 683 -11.03 -2.52 17.15
N TYR A 684 -11.63 -2.32 15.97
CA TYR A 684 -12.01 -3.41 15.08
C TYR A 684 -10.79 -4.28 14.70
N PRO A 685 -10.89 -5.62 14.74
CA PRO A 685 -12.08 -6.46 14.99
C PRO A 685 -12.38 -6.77 16.47
N GLY A 686 -11.70 -6.13 17.43
CA GLY A 686 -11.90 -6.33 18.88
C GLY A 686 -11.22 -7.58 19.44
N THR A 687 -10.20 -8.10 18.74
CA THR A 687 -9.56 -9.39 19.02
C THR A 687 -8.05 -9.32 18.78
N GLY A 688 -7.31 -10.33 19.23
CA GLY A 688 -5.85 -10.36 19.16
C GLY A 688 -5.11 -9.79 20.40
N PRO A 689 -5.53 -10.08 21.66
CA PRO A 689 -4.73 -9.69 22.82
C PRO A 689 -3.30 -10.27 22.72
N ASP A 690 -2.34 -9.60 23.39
CA ASP A 690 -0.95 -10.06 23.51
C ASP A 690 -0.91 -11.57 23.87
N GLN A 691 -0.45 -12.39 22.93
CA GLN A 691 -0.57 -13.86 23.01
C GLN A 691 0.54 -14.56 22.23
N CYS A 692 1.11 -15.62 22.82
CA CYS A 692 2.02 -16.54 22.15
C CYS A 692 1.46 -17.97 22.24
N ILE A 693 1.23 -18.62 21.10
CA ILE A 693 0.86 -20.04 20.99
C ILE A 693 2.01 -20.76 20.28
N SER A 694 2.37 -21.95 20.76
CA SER A 694 3.48 -22.76 20.22
C SER A 694 3.06 -23.80 19.19
N LYS A 695 1.76 -24.14 19.11
CA LYS A 695 1.23 -25.09 18.12
C LYS A 695 -0.23 -24.75 17.75
N PRO A 696 -0.50 -24.17 16.56
CA PRO A 696 0.49 -23.64 15.61
C PRO A 696 1.25 -22.44 16.20
N ASN A 697 2.36 -22.04 15.59
CA ASN A 697 3.15 -20.91 16.06
C ASN A 697 2.42 -19.59 15.77
N ILE A 698 1.82 -18.96 16.78
CA ILE A 698 1.11 -17.68 16.67
C ILE A 698 1.69 -16.68 17.67
N VAL A 699 1.98 -15.46 17.23
CA VAL A 699 2.45 -14.34 18.08
C VAL A 699 1.63 -13.08 17.78
N ASN A 700 0.67 -12.76 18.65
CA ASN A 700 -0.11 -11.53 18.57
C ASN A 700 0.53 -10.45 19.45
N ILE A 701 0.63 -9.24 18.88
CA ILE A 701 1.21 -8.06 19.51
C ILE A 701 0.16 -6.94 19.46
N GLY A 702 -0.56 -6.77 20.56
CA GLY A 702 -1.57 -5.73 20.73
C GLY A 702 -0.92 -4.39 21.05
N LEU A 703 -1.17 -3.38 20.22
CA LEU A 703 -0.70 -2.01 20.40
C LEU A 703 -1.79 -1.20 21.11
N ALA A 704 -1.43 -0.42 22.13
CA ALA A 704 -2.36 0.46 22.83
C ALA A 704 -2.66 1.73 22.01
N GLU A 705 -3.75 2.44 22.33
CA GLU A 705 -4.07 3.72 21.70
C GLU A 705 -2.94 4.73 21.94
N ASN A 706 -2.59 5.51 20.92
CA ASN A 706 -1.46 6.45 20.89
C ASN A 706 -0.07 5.79 20.98
N THR A 707 0.08 4.50 20.62
CA THR A 707 1.40 3.85 20.50
C THR A 707 2.33 4.67 19.60
N SER A 708 3.49 5.06 20.14
CA SER A 708 4.53 5.81 19.44
C SER A 708 5.43 4.90 18.57
N SER A 709 6.19 5.51 17.66
CA SER A 709 7.23 4.83 16.87
C SER A 709 8.20 4.01 17.76
N LEU A 710 8.66 4.58 18.87
CA LEU A 710 9.57 3.90 19.82
C LEU A 710 8.93 2.63 20.41
N VAL A 711 7.71 2.74 20.95
CA VAL A 711 6.98 1.61 21.57
C VAL A 711 6.64 0.54 20.53
N PHE A 712 6.27 0.94 19.32
CA PHE A 712 6.04 0.03 18.18
C PHE A 712 7.28 -0.80 17.87
N ARG A 713 8.44 -0.16 17.70
CA ARG A 713 9.72 -0.84 17.43
C ARG A 713 10.16 -1.71 18.60
N SER A 714 10.03 -1.23 19.84
CA SER A 714 10.35 -1.97 21.07
C SER A 714 9.53 -3.26 21.21
N LYS A 715 8.19 -3.21 21.06
CA LYS A 715 7.34 -4.41 21.07
C LYS A 715 7.75 -5.41 19.96
N ILE A 716 8.08 -4.95 18.76
CA ILE A 716 8.53 -5.82 17.66
C ILE A 716 9.88 -6.48 17.98
N LYS A 717 10.88 -5.71 18.45
CA LYS A 717 12.20 -6.21 18.88
C LYS A 717 12.07 -7.27 19.97
N ARG A 718 11.15 -7.07 20.92
CA ARG A 718 10.94 -7.95 22.07
C ARG A 718 10.16 -9.23 21.75
N PHE A 719 9.10 -9.16 20.94
CA PHE A 719 8.14 -10.26 20.78
C PHE A 719 8.17 -10.96 19.42
N LEU A 720 8.35 -10.22 18.32
CA LEU A 720 8.34 -10.80 16.97
C LEU A 720 9.72 -11.32 16.54
N LEU A 721 10.72 -10.43 16.50
CA LEU A 721 11.99 -10.74 15.84
C LEU A 721 12.71 -11.99 16.42
N PRO A 722 12.76 -12.20 17.75
CA PRO A 722 13.38 -13.39 18.33
C PRO A 722 12.63 -14.68 17.98
N LYS A 723 11.29 -14.65 17.98
CA LYS A 723 10.44 -15.82 17.66
C LYS A 723 10.52 -16.19 16.17
N LEU A 724 10.52 -15.19 15.29
CA LEU A 724 10.67 -15.39 13.85
C LEU A 724 12.07 -15.93 13.50
N LEU A 725 13.12 -15.41 14.14
CA LEU A 725 14.48 -15.92 14.00
C LEU A 725 14.62 -17.36 14.53
N GLN A 726 14.01 -17.68 15.68
CA GLN A 726 13.97 -19.02 16.26
C GLN A 726 13.24 -20.02 15.34
N PHE A 727 12.14 -19.60 14.71
CA PHE A 727 11.37 -20.42 13.78
C PHE A 727 12.20 -20.85 12.55
N ARG A 728 13.11 -19.98 12.08
CA ARG A 728 13.94 -20.14 10.87
C ARG A 728 13.08 -20.41 9.62
N PRO A 729 12.34 -19.41 9.11
CA PRO A 729 11.46 -19.57 7.96
C PRO A 729 12.23 -19.87 6.66
N ASP A 730 11.65 -20.68 5.79
CA ASP A 730 12.16 -20.90 4.43
C ASP A 730 11.64 -19.85 3.42
N ILE A 731 10.64 -19.07 3.82
CA ILE A 731 10.07 -17.90 3.13
C ILE A 731 9.23 -17.09 4.12
N ILE A 732 9.22 -15.77 3.96
CA ILE A 732 8.36 -14.86 4.73
C ILE A 732 7.30 -14.25 3.81
N PHE A 733 6.04 -14.38 4.20
CA PHE A 733 4.93 -13.60 3.66
C PHE A 733 4.69 -12.38 4.54
N ILE A 734 4.37 -11.25 3.93
CA ILE A 734 4.00 -10.03 4.65
C ILE A 734 2.59 -9.63 4.25
N SER A 735 1.67 -9.60 5.22
CA SER A 735 0.40 -8.88 5.12
C SER A 735 0.70 -7.41 5.40
N ALA A 736 0.77 -6.60 4.34
CA ALA A 736 1.29 -5.25 4.38
C ALA A 736 0.16 -4.21 4.32
N GLY A 737 -0.40 -3.89 5.48
CA GLY A 737 -1.34 -2.79 5.66
C GLY A 737 -0.66 -1.50 6.09
N PHE A 738 -1.11 -0.36 5.57
CA PHE A 738 -0.50 0.96 5.82
C PHE A 738 -1.46 1.95 6.50
N ASP A 739 -2.48 1.43 7.17
CA ASP A 739 -3.50 2.16 7.94
C ASP A 739 -3.11 2.44 9.39
N GLY A 740 -2.03 1.84 9.89
CA GLY A 740 -1.38 2.26 11.14
C GLY A 740 -0.68 3.62 11.04
N HIS A 741 -0.67 4.22 9.85
CA HIS A 741 -0.08 5.52 9.64
C HIS A 741 -0.83 6.61 10.44
N VAL A 742 -0.09 7.48 11.12
CA VAL A 742 -0.60 8.52 12.04
C VAL A 742 -1.73 9.41 11.50
N ILE A 743 -1.85 9.52 10.17
CA ILE A 743 -2.88 10.31 9.46
C ILE A 743 -3.72 9.47 8.47
N ASP A 744 -3.86 8.16 8.70
CA ASP A 744 -4.84 7.34 7.98
C ASP A 744 -6.28 7.59 8.46
N ILE A 745 -7.25 7.41 7.56
CA ILE A 745 -8.67 7.71 7.79
C ILE A 745 -9.46 6.58 8.46
N VAL A 746 -8.96 5.33 8.42
CA VAL A 746 -9.59 4.16 9.08
C VAL A 746 -8.90 3.88 10.40
N GLY A 747 -7.56 3.84 10.42
CA GLY A 747 -6.79 3.70 11.66
C GLY A 747 -6.89 4.91 12.59
N LYS A 748 -7.28 6.09 12.08
CA LYS A 748 -7.61 7.32 12.84
C LYS A 748 -6.52 7.81 13.81
N GLY A 749 -5.26 7.46 13.54
CA GLY A 749 -4.13 7.80 14.42
C GLY A 749 -4.05 6.97 15.71
N PHE A 750 -4.75 5.82 15.80
CA PHE A 750 -4.66 4.92 16.96
C PHE A 750 -3.21 4.48 17.23
N THR A 751 -2.44 4.29 16.15
CA THR A 751 -0.97 4.17 16.20
C THR A 751 -0.35 5.37 15.48
N SER A 752 0.81 5.80 15.94
CA SER A 752 1.54 6.95 15.37
C SER A 752 2.65 6.52 14.40
N CYS A 753 2.43 5.45 13.62
CA CYS A 753 3.45 4.96 12.69
C CYS A 753 3.66 5.97 11.55
N THR A 754 4.91 6.07 11.11
CA THR A 754 5.36 6.86 9.96
C THR A 754 5.90 5.96 8.86
N GLU A 755 6.21 6.52 7.70
CA GLU A 755 6.89 5.80 6.62
C GLU A 755 8.22 5.18 7.06
N GLY A 756 8.91 5.82 8.02
CA GLY A 756 10.15 5.31 8.61
C GLY A 756 9.97 4.02 9.41
N ASP A 757 8.81 3.82 10.06
CA ASP A 757 8.50 2.60 10.82
C ASP A 757 8.24 1.41 9.91
N TYR A 758 7.49 1.62 8.82
CA TYR A 758 7.31 0.62 7.79
C TYR A 758 8.65 0.26 7.12
N ALA A 759 9.49 1.24 6.80
CA ALA A 759 10.83 0.99 6.26
C ALA A 759 11.69 0.17 7.23
N TRP A 760 11.73 0.55 8.51
CA TRP A 760 12.50 -0.16 9.55
C TRP A 760 12.02 -1.61 9.74
N LEU A 761 10.72 -1.84 9.91
CA LEU A 761 10.17 -3.19 10.09
C LEU A 761 10.49 -4.07 8.87
N THR A 762 10.35 -3.53 7.67
CA THR A 762 10.69 -4.22 6.42
C THR A 762 12.16 -4.62 6.40
N GLN A 763 13.06 -3.75 6.88
CA GLN A 763 14.49 -4.02 6.96
C GLN A 763 14.81 -5.14 7.95
N GLN A 764 14.15 -5.18 9.12
CA GLN A 764 14.30 -6.27 10.10
C GLN A 764 13.80 -7.61 9.55
N LEU A 765 12.68 -7.61 8.81
CA LEU A 765 12.17 -8.82 8.14
C LEU A 765 13.10 -9.28 7.00
N ILE A 766 13.70 -8.35 6.25
CA ILE A 766 14.74 -8.67 5.27
C ILE A 766 15.96 -9.28 5.94
N SER A 767 16.47 -8.72 7.04
CA SER A 767 17.69 -9.24 7.66
C SER A 767 17.52 -10.69 8.16
N ILE A 768 16.37 -11.01 8.76
CA ILE A 768 16.01 -12.40 9.10
C ILE A 768 15.86 -13.26 7.83
N ALA A 769 15.20 -12.75 6.78
CA ALA A 769 15.08 -13.47 5.52
C ALA A 769 16.44 -13.74 4.85
N ASN A 770 17.40 -12.82 4.95
CA ASN A 770 18.75 -12.97 4.42
C ASN A 770 19.44 -14.19 5.05
N LEU A 771 19.38 -14.27 6.38
CA LEU A 771 19.99 -15.34 7.18
C LEU A 771 19.26 -16.69 7.07
N CYS A 772 17.92 -16.70 7.01
CA CYS A 772 17.14 -17.94 7.04
C CYS A 772 16.80 -18.48 5.65
N CYS A 773 16.52 -17.60 4.67
CA CYS A 773 15.94 -17.99 3.38
C CYS A 773 16.46 -17.20 2.17
N ASN A 774 17.70 -16.70 2.23
CA ASN A 774 18.35 -15.96 1.13
C ASN A 774 17.58 -14.70 0.65
N GLY A 775 16.73 -14.13 1.51
CA GLY A 775 15.91 -12.96 1.22
C GLY A 775 14.54 -13.25 0.60
N ARG A 776 14.08 -14.52 0.57
CA ARG A 776 12.78 -14.90 0.01
C ARG A 776 11.61 -14.27 0.78
N ILE A 777 11.05 -13.20 0.20
CA ILE A 777 9.89 -12.48 0.73
C ILE A 777 8.81 -12.32 -0.34
N VAL A 778 7.55 -12.58 0.02
CA VAL A 778 6.36 -12.18 -0.76
C VAL A 778 5.51 -11.25 0.10
N SER A 779 5.61 -9.95 -0.17
CA SER A 779 4.78 -8.94 0.47
C SER A 779 3.50 -8.70 -0.33
N VAL A 780 2.39 -8.44 0.36
CA VAL A 780 1.04 -8.35 -0.21
C VAL A 780 0.29 -7.18 0.41
N LEU A 781 -0.23 -6.27 -0.42
CA LEU A 781 -0.98 -5.11 0.05
C LEU A 781 -2.31 -5.51 0.70
N GLU A 782 -2.51 -5.10 1.95
CA GLU A 782 -3.75 -5.26 2.72
C GLU A 782 -4.48 -3.90 2.83
N GLY A 783 -4.46 -3.23 3.99
CA GLY A 783 -5.12 -1.95 4.26
C GLY A 783 -4.34 -0.68 3.91
N GLY A 784 -4.69 0.44 4.56
CA GLY A 784 -4.22 1.80 4.25
C GLY A 784 -5.07 2.52 3.19
N TYR A 785 -5.65 3.68 3.56
CA TYR A 785 -6.82 4.25 2.87
C TYR A 785 -6.76 5.76 2.61
N ASN A 786 -5.83 6.50 3.23
CA ASN A 786 -5.66 7.92 2.89
C ASN A 786 -4.93 8.09 1.54
N THR A 787 -5.71 8.43 0.50
CA THR A 787 -5.25 8.65 -0.87
C THR A 787 -5.39 10.10 -1.36
N LYS A 788 -5.71 11.06 -0.47
CA LYS A 788 -6.22 12.38 -0.86
C LYS A 788 -5.23 13.26 -1.65
N THR A 789 -3.93 12.98 -1.55
CA THR A 789 -2.84 13.81 -2.09
C THR A 789 -2.02 13.09 -3.16
N LEU A 790 -2.66 12.15 -3.88
CA LEU A 790 -2.07 11.37 -4.97
C LEU A 790 -0.78 10.66 -4.51
N SER A 791 0.34 10.87 -5.22
CA SER A 791 1.64 10.27 -4.94
C SER A 791 2.24 10.73 -3.60
N LEU A 792 1.76 11.83 -3.02
CA LEU A 792 2.15 12.29 -1.67
C LEU A 792 1.18 11.82 -0.58
N SER A 793 0.30 10.85 -0.85
CA SER A 793 -0.61 10.34 0.19
C SER A 793 0.11 9.42 1.16
N PRO A 794 -0.38 9.29 2.42
CA PRO A 794 0.21 8.38 3.41
C PRO A 794 0.36 6.94 2.91
N LEU A 795 -0.66 6.41 2.23
CA LEU A 795 -0.59 5.10 1.58
C LEU A 795 0.54 5.05 0.54
N ALA A 796 0.64 6.07 -0.33
CA ALA A 796 1.64 6.11 -1.38
C ALA A 796 3.06 6.21 -0.81
N LYS A 797 3.32 7.16 0.09
CA LYS A 797 4.63 7.34 0.74
C LYS A 797 5.04 6.10 1.55
N SER A 798 4.13 5.49 2.33
CA SER A 798 4.41 4.27 3.10
C SER A 798 4.71 3.06 2.22
N VAL A 799 3.94 2.83 1.16
CA VAL A 799 4.21 1.75 0.20
C VAL A 799 5.54 1.98 -0.54
N ALA A 800 5.84 3.23 -0.91
CA ALA A 800 7.13 3.58 -1.51
C ALA A 800 8.29 3.29 -0.55
N ALA A 801 8.18 3.66 0.73
CA ALA A 801 9.19 3.34 1.73
C ALA A 801 9.39 1.82 1.91
N HIS A 802 8.31 1.05 1.99
CA HIS A 802 8.35 -0.41 2.06
C HIS A 802 9.01 -1.05 0.81
N VAL A 803 8.59 -0.65 -0.39
CA VAL A 803 9.11 -1.20 -1.66
C VAL A 803 10.56 -0.77 -1.91
N ARG A 804 10.92 0.46 -1.55
CA ARG A 804 12.31 0.95 -1.54
C ARG A 804 13.16 0.02 -0.68
N THR A 805 12.77 -0.25 0.56
CA THR A 805 13.50 -1.16 1.45
C THR A 805 13.63 -2.58 0.87
N LEU A 806 12.56 -3.15 0.28
CA LEU A 806 12.61 -4.45 -0.40
C LEU A 806 13.61 -4.51 -1.57
N GLN A 807 13.70 -3.43 -2.35
CA GLN A 807 14.56 -3.31 -3.53
C GLN A 807 16.03 -3.09 -3.17
N TRP A 808 16.29 -2.35 -2.10
CA TRP A 808 17.55 -1.65 -1.91
C TRP A 808 18.36 -2.07 -0.68
N THR A 809 17.77 -2.78 0.28
CA THR A 809 18.49 -3.34 1.43
C THR A 809 19.54 -4.35 0.97
N SER A 810 20.77 -4.28 1.51
CA SER A 810 21.84 -5.20 1.12
C SER A 810 21.45 -6.67 1.36
N PRO A 811 21.79 -7.60 0.44
CA PRO A 811 21.60 -9.03 0.66
C PRO A 811 22.45 -9.59 1.80
N ASN A 812 23.47 -8.85 2.24
CA ASN A 812 24.38 -9.23 3.32
C ASN A 812 23.97 -8.68 4.69
N LEU A 813 22.93 -7.81 4.76
CA LEU A 813 22.43 -7.30 6.03
C LEU A 813 21.97 -8.45 6.93
N MET A 814 22.59 -8.62 8.09
CA MET A 814 22.27 -9.65 9.09
C MET A 814 21.41 -9.08 10.23
N PRO A 815 20.60 -9.90 10.91
CA PRO A 815 19.88 -9.48 12.10
C PRO A 815 20.85 -9.25 13.26
N ASN A 816 20.51 -8.33 14.17
CA ASN A 816 21.36 -7.93 15.30
C ASN A 816 20.65 -8.18 16.65
N PRO A 817 20.60 -9.42 17.17
CA PRO A 817 19.90 -9.72 18.41
C PRO A 817 20.39 -8.96 19.64
N GLN A 818 21.67 -8.58 19.68
CA GLN A 818 22.24 -7.81 20.79
C GLN A 818 21.58 -6.44 20.94
N GLU A 819 21.33 -5.74 19.83
CA GLU A 819 20.62 -4.46 19.82
C GLU A 819 19.13 -4.61 20.21
N TRP A 820 18.53 -5.77 19.92
CA TRP A 820 17.17 -6.08 20.38
C TRP A 820 17.11 -6.29 21.90
N GLU A 821 18.20 -6.70 22.54
CA GLU A 821 18.33 -6.90 23.99
C GLU A 821 18.79 -5.62 24.72
N GLU A 822 19.71 -4.85 24.14
CA GLU A 822 20.30 -3.64 24.74
C GLU A 822 19.28 -2.51 24.96
N GLU A 823 18.39 -2.24 23.98
CA GLU A 823 17.33 -1.20 24.11
C GLU A 823 16.26 -1.55 25.18
N ILE A 824 16.04 -2.84 25.45
CA ILE A 824 15.05 -3.28 26.46
C ILE A 824 15.48 -2.86 27.88
N LEU A 825 16.78 -2.70 28.13
CA LEU A 825 17.31 -2.35 29.45
C LEU A 825 17.29 -0.84 29.75
N THR A 826 17.03 0.01 28.74
CA THR A 826 16.97 1.48 28.92
C THR A 826 15.56 2.00 29.22
N ASP A 827 14.51 1.25 28.86
CA ASP A 827 13.09 1.62 29.00
C ASP A 827 12.57 1.60 30.46
N ASP A 828 13.30 0.98 31.41
CA ASP A 828 12.90 0.82 32.82
C ASP A 828 12.86 2.15 33.64
N ASN A 829 13.06 3.32 33.02
CA ASN A 829 13.13 4.62 33.71
C ASN A 829 11.98 5.60 33.42
N ASP A 830 11.11 5.35 32.43
CA ASP A 830 9.96 6.22 32.13
C ASP A 830 8.63 5.61 32.62
N ASP A 831 7.93 6.40 33.45
CA ASP A 831 6.63 6.19 34.12
C ASP A 831 6.20 4.74 34.47
N GLU A 832 6.43 4.39 35.75
CA GLU A 832 6.16 3.11 36.42
C GLU A 832 4.66 2.67 36.49
N THR A 833 3.75 3.30 35.74
CA THR A 833 2.29 3.18 35.86
C THR A 833 1.57 2.35 34.80
N ASP A 834 2.10 2.19 33.58
CA ASP A 834 1.40 1.45 32.49
C ASP A 834 1.98 0.05 32.18
N ILE A 835 3.13 -0.32 32.76
CA ILE A 835 3.82 -1.61 32.47
C ILE A 835 3.49 -2.71 33.50
N LYS A 836 2.53 -2.46 34.41
CA LYS A 836 2.14 -3.39 35.50
C LYS A 836 0.71 -3.91 35.42
N ASP A 837 0.27 -4.40 34.27
CA ASP A 837 -0.86 -5.34 34.25
C ASP A 837 -0.76 -6.45 33.19
N SER A 838 -0.92 -7.69 33.66
CA SER A 838 -1.19 -8.92 32.91
C SER A 838 -0.39 -9.20 31.62
N CYS A 839 0.84 -9.71 31.77
CA CYS A 839 1.52 -10.45 30.70
C CYS A 839 2.20 -11.72 31.24
N VAL A 840 1.63 -12.90 30.95
CA VAL A 840 2.31 -14.19 31.10
C VAL A 840 3.06 -14.49 29.81
N PHE A 841 4.12 -13.72 29.57
CA PHE A 841 5.20 -14.19 28.71
C PHE A 841 6.11 -15.04 29.59
N ASP A 842 6.19 -16.35 29.34
CA ASP A 842 7.22 -17.19 29.96
C ASP A 842 8.58 -16.56 29.63
N THR A 843 9.26 -16.09 30.68
CA THR A 843 10.59 -15.49 30.59
C THR A 843 11.56 -16.47 29.93
N PHE A 844 12.47 -15.94 29.11
CA PHE A 844 13.54 -16.71 28.48
C PHE A 844 14.17 -17.71 29.47
N GLY A 845 14.17 -18.99 29.12
CA GLY A 845 14.89 -20.00 29.89
C GLY A 845 16.40 -19.77 29.73
N ASP A 846 17.12 -19.68 30.85
CA ASP A 846 18.53 -19.28 30.99
C ASP A 846 19.58 -20.16 30.23
N ASP A 847 19.18 -21.08 29.36
CA ASP A 847 20.03 -22.11 28.74
C ASP A 847 20.19 -21.98 27.20
N THR A 848 20.01 -20.78 26.61
CA THR A 848 20.31 -20.54 25.18
C THR A 848 21.45 -19.56 24.93
N VAL A 849 22.69 -20.02 25.19
CA VAL A 849 23.87 -19.45 24.52
C VAL A 849 23.78 -19.80 23.03
N ILE A 850 23.42 -18.81 22.19
CA ILE A 850 23.50 -18.95 20.74
C ILE A 850 24.98 -18.93 20.34
N ALA A 851 25.59 -20.12 20.33
CA ALA A 851 26.95 -20.31 19.83
C ALA A 851 26.94 -20.15 18.30
N PHE A 852 27.33 -18.96 17.81
CA PHE A 852 27.66 -18.75 16.41
C PHE A 852 28.98 -19.45 16.10
N ASP A 853 28.92 -20.62 15.47
CA ASP A 853 30.09 -21.25 14.86
C ASP A 853 30.44 -20.51 13.56
N GLY A 854 31.38 -19.56 13.67
CA GLY A 854 31.91 -18.76 12.57
C GLY A 854 32.92 -19.50 11.68
N SER A 855 32.84 -20.83 11.54
CA SER A 855 33.79 -21.61 10.72
C SER A 855 33.15 -22.27 9.48
N ASN A 856 32.96 -21.46 8.42
CA ASN A 856 32.80 -21.97 7.05
C ASN A 856 33.33 -20.97 6.00
N CYS A 857 34.58 -20.54 6.18
CA CYS A 857 35.34 -19.79 5.17
C CYS A 857 36.66 -20.49 4.87
N ILE A 858 36.70 -21.16 3.72
CA ILE A 858 37.83 -21.33 2.79
C ILE A 858 39.18 -21.72 3.42
N GLU A 859 39.57 -22.99 3.26
CA GLU A 859 40.96 -23.42 3.42
C GLU A 859 41.89 -22.67 2.45
N SER A 860 42.92 -22.00 2.98
CA SER A 860 44.11 -21.64 2.22
C SER A 860 45.36 -21.75 3.12
N GLU A 861 46.46 -22.18 2.52
CA GLU A 861 47.58 -22.81 3.24
C GLU A 861 48.55 -21.84 3.92
N ASN A 862 49.16 -22.30 5.02
CA ASN A 862 50.51 -21.96 5.52
C ASN A 862 50.91 -20.47 5.72
N VAL A 863 51.28 -20.12 6.97
CA VAL A 863 52.65 -19.69 7.34
C VAL A 863 52.82 -19.77 8.87
N ASP A 864 53.98 -20.27 9.31
CA ASP A 864 54.45 -20.30 10.70
C ASP A 864 54.77 -18.89 11.25
N HIS A 865 54.48 -18.62 12.55
CA HIS A 865 55.54 -18.35 13.56
C HIS A 865 55.07 -17.83 14.95
N SER A 866 55.35 -18.65 15.96
CA SER A 866 55.96 -18.30 17.27
C SER A 866 55.47 -17.10 18.15
N SER A 867 54.75 -17.48 19.23
CA SER A 867 55.22 -17.38 20.64
C SER A 867 55.09 -16.09 21.48
N THR A 868 54.94 -16.34 22.80
CA THR A 868 55.18 -15.49 24.00
C THR A 868 54.19 -14.37 24.36
N TYR A 869 53.97 -13.99 25.63
CA TYR A 869 53.90 -14.67 26.96
C TYR A 869 53.52 -13.60 28.03
N ILE A 870 52.98 -13.98 29.20
CA ILE A 870 52.75 -13.14 30.43
C ILE A 870 51.57 -12.13 30.32
N GLY A 871 50.70 -11.93 31.33
CA GLY A 871 50.51 -12.60 32.63
C GLY A 871 49.81 -11.73 33.71
N ALA A 872 49.49 -12.32 34.87
CA ALA A 872 48.88 -11.73 36.10
C ALA A 872 47.37 -11.32 35.99
N ALA A 873 46.43 -11.94 36.72
CA ALA A 873 46.10 -11.86 38.18
C ALA A 873 45.28 -10.59 38.54
N SER A 874 44.28 -10.58 39.43
CA SER A 874 43.98 -11.46 40.59
C SER A 874 42.52 -11.36 41.12
N HIS A 875 42.04 -12.43 41.78
CA HIS A 875 41.07 -12.50 42.91
C HIS A 875 39.81 -11.58 42.95
N TYR A 876 38.60 -12.12 43.18
CA TYR A 876 38.16 -12.57 44.52
C TYR A 876 36.93 -13.51 44.46
N SER A 877 36.80 -14.43 45.43
CA SER A 877 35.56 -15.20 45.70
C SER A 877 34.98 -14.81 47.05
N PRO A 878 33.70 -15.12 47.32
CA PRO A 878 33.41 -15.86 48.54
C PRO A 878 32.28 -16.92 48.46
N SER A 879 32.66 -18.16 48.80
CA SER A 879 32.05 -18.98 49.87
C SER A 879 30.59 -19.46 49.80
N LEU A 880 30.43 -20.79 49.64
CA LEU A 880 29.21 -21.56 49.95
C LEU A 880 28.79 -21.47 51.43
N LYS A 881 27.48 -21.68 51.69
CA LYS A 881 26.98 -22.25 52.95
C LYS A 881 26.16 -23.52 52.70
N LYS A 882 26.30 -24.50 53.60
CA LYS A 882 25.62 -25.80 53.59
C LYS A 882 24.30 -25.72 54.38
N HIS A 883 23.31 -26.54 54.01
CA HIS A 883 22.51 -27.28 55.00
C HIS A 883 22.13 -28.67 54.48
N LYS A 884 21.61 -29.52 55.38
CA LYS A 884 21.47 -30.99 55.23
C LYS A 884 19.98 -31.41 55.21
N PRO A 885 19.64 -32.67 54.86
CA PRO A 885 18.30 -33.07 54.42
C PRO A 885 17.38 -33.48 55.57
N HIS A 886 16.11 -33.72 55.23
CA HIS A 886 15.21 -34.59 55.97
C HIS A 886 14.67 -35.70 55.07
N GLU A 887 14.56 -36.90 55.65
CA GLU A 887 13.88 -38.07 55.09
C GLU A 887 12.36 -37.90 55.25
N ASP A 888 11.57 -38.49 54.36
CA ASP A 888 10.53 -39.41 54.80
C ASP A 888 10.15 -40.38 53.66
N SER A 889 9.84 -41.61 54.06
CA SER A 889 9.60 -42.75 53.17
C SER A 889 8.12 -43.07 53.07
N GLU A 890 7.64 -43.53 51.92
CA GLU A 890 6.70 -44.65 51.93
C GLU A 890 6.83 -45.58 50.70
N ILE A 891 6.49 -46.84 50.94
CA ILE A 891 6.72 -48.00 50.08
C ILE A 891 5.36 -48.49 49.59
N VAL A 892 5.23 -48.97 48.33
CA VAL A 892 4.53 -50.24 47.97
C VAL A 892 4.56 -50.55 46.47
N LYS A 893 5.36 -51.58 46.13
CA LYS A 893 5.09 -52.72 45.21
C LYS A 893 4.70 -52.49 43.74
N ASP A 894 5.71 -52.71 42.89
CA ASP A 894 5.72 -53.56 41.68
C ASP A 894 5.13 -55.00 41.96
N PRO A 895 4.85 -55.91 40.98
CA PRO A 895 5.37 -55.92 39.60
C PRO A 895 4.41 -56.37 38.48
N TYR A 896 4.84 -56.21 37.21
CA TYR A 896 4.75 -57.27 36.20
C TYR A 896 5.83 -57.13 35.11
N HIS A 897 6.84 -58.01 35.17
CA HIS A 897 7.75 -58.30 34.06
C HIS A 897 7.08 -59.23 33.03
N SER A 898 7.41 -59.07 31.75
CA SER A 898 7.83 -60.23 30.93
C SER A 898 8.68 -59.79 29.75
N ASP A 899 9.81 -60.49 29.57
CA ASP A 899 10.86 -60.23 28.59
C ASP A 899 10.44 -60.60 27.15
N LEU A 900 11.14 -60.07 26.13
CA LEU A 900 12.07 -60.90 25.36
C LEU A 900 12.95 -60.13 24.37
N SER A 901 14.14 -60.69 24.18
CA SER A 901 15.38 -60.16 23.62
C SER A 901 15.47 -60.02 22.09
N LEU A 902 16.27 -59.03 21.65
CA LEU A 902 17.33 -59.09 20.64
C LEU A 902 17.21 -60.12 19.48
N VAL A 903 17.24 -59.61 18.24
CA VAL A 903 18.02 -60.22 17.15
C VAL A 903 18.81 -59.12 16.44
N ASP A 904 20.12 -59.35 16.34
CA ASP A 904 21.10 -58.52 15.62
C ASP A 904 21.37 -59.17 14.24
N LEU A 905 21.37 -58.39 13.16
CA LEU A 905 21.78 -58.85 11.83
C LEU A 905 22.45 -57.73 11.04
N SER A 906 23.69 -58.00 10.64
CA SER A 906 24.59 -57.04 10.01
C SER A 906 24.85 -57.35 8.52
N ALA A 907 25.19 -56.29 7.80
CA ALA A 907 26.02 -56.25 6.59
C ALA A 907 25.63 -57.10 5.35
N SER A 908 25.41 -56.39 4.24
CA SER A 908 26.20 -56.68 3.02
C SER A 908 26.50 -55.39 2.25
N GLN A 909 27.75 -55.22 1.84
CA GLN A 909 28.22 -54.15 0.96
C GLN A 909 28.05 -54.58 -0.51
N MET A 910 27.77 -53.64 -1.41
CA MET A 910 28.47 -53.60 -2.70
C MET A 910 28.59 -52.15 -3.18
N ALA A 911 29.79 -51.80 -3.65
CA ALA A 911 30.15 -50.47 -4.11
C ALA A 911 30.01 -50.34 -5.63
N SER A 912 29.80 -49.11 -6.11
CA SER A 912 30.41 -48.66 -7.37
C SER A 912 30.62 -47.14 -7.30
N ASN A 913 31.88 -46.72 -7.41
CA ASN A 913 32.26 -45.34 -7.67
C ASN A 913 32.20 -45.14 -9.19
N GLU A 914 31.55 -44.07 -9.65
CA GLU A 914 31.97 -43.37 -10.88
C GLU A 914 31.95 -41.86 -10.61
N VAL A 915 32.92 -41.16 -11.20
CA VAL A 915 33.20 -39.73 -11.01
C VAL A 915 33.33 -39.07 -12.39
N PHE A 916 33.09 -37.75 -12.45
CA PHE A 916 33.29 -36.81 -13.57
C PHE A 916 32.13 -36.64 -14.57
N PRO A 917 32.01 -35.44 -15.21
CA PRO A 917 32.53 -34.11 -14.85
C PRO A 917 31.46 -32.98 -14.91
N ASP A 918 31.90 -31.74 -14.62
CA ASP A 918 31.14 -30.51 -14.84
C ASP A 918 30.56 -30.38 -16.26
N ALA A 919 29.34 -29.83 -16.35
CA ALA A 919 28.77 -29.30 -17.58
C ALA A 919 27.96 -28.03 -17.29
N HIS A 920 28.45 -26.89 -17.78
CA HIS A 920 27.76 -25.60 -17.72
C HIS A 920 26.43 -25.58 -18.51
N LEU A 921 25.50 -24.74 -18.02
CA LEU A 921 24.47 -24.03 -18.80
C LEU A 921 23.43 -24.85 -19.60
N ALA A 922 22.33 -25.21 -18.94
CA ALA A 922 21.00 -25.27 -19.57
C ALA A 922 19.90 -25.01 -18.53
N GLY A 923 19.04 -24.01 -18.75
CA GLY A 923 17.93 -23.67 -17.84
C GLY A 923 16.79 -24.71 -17.85
N PRO A 924 15.94 -24.77 -16.81
CA PRO A 924 14.93 -25.82 -16.66
C PRO A 924 13.74 -25.65 -17.63
N SER A 925 13.83 -26.31 -18.79
CA SER A 925 12.85 -26.21 -19.89
C SER A 925 11.58 -27.04 -19.68
N ARG A 926 10.75 -26.66 -18.69
CA ARG A 926 9.30 -26.96 -18.56
C ARG A 926 8.79 -28.44 -18.55
N PRO A 927 9.55 -29.56 -18.45
CA PRO A 927 9.09 -30.82 -19.08
C PRO A 927 7.87 -31.46 -18.42
N ARG A 928 7.79 -31.41 -17.08
CA ARG A 928 6.81 -32.13 -16.26
C ARG A 928 5.35 -31.67 -16.46
N ARG A 929 5.12 -30.45 -16.98
CA ARG A 929 3.77 -29.87 -17.16
C ARG A 929 2.97 -30.54 -18.28
N ALA A 930 3.63 -30.96 -19.36
CA ALA A 930 2.96 -31.67 -20.46
C ALA A 930 2.50 -33.09 -20.07
N ALA A 931 3.17 -33.72 -19.10
CA ALA A 931 2.76 -35.01 -18.55
C ALA A 931 1.52 -34.88 -17.65
N ALA A 932 1.47 -33.85 -16.79
CA ALA A 932 0.32 -33.57 -15.94
C ALA A 932 -0.95 -33.25 -16.76
N ILE A 933 -0.86 -32.37 -17.77
CA ILE A 933 -2.01 -32.03 -18.64
C ILE A 933 -2.50 -33.28 -19.41
N LYS A 934 -1.60 -34.12 -19.91
CA LYS A 934 -1.99 -35.39 -20.56
C LYS A 934 -2.62 -36.40 -19.58
N ALA A 935 -2.21 -36.42 -18.32
CA ALA A 935 -2.84 -37.25 -17.29
C ALA A 935 -4.25 -36.74 -16.96
N GLU A 936 -4.41 -35.42 -16.82
CA GLU A 936 -5.71 -34.77 -16.58
C GLU A 936 -6.68 -35.00 -17.74
N GLU A 937 -6.27 -34.77 -18.99
CA GLU A 937 -7.07 -35.10 -20.19
C GLU A 937 -7.42 -36.59 -20.28
N SER A 938 -6.55 -37.47 -19.80
CA SER A 938 -6.80 -38.92 -19.77
C SER A 938 -7.80 -39.30 -18.68
N ILE A 939 -7.77 -38.61 -17.52
CA ILE A 939 -8.72 -38.79 -16.43
C ILE A 939 -10.10 -38.25 -16.85
N GLN A 940 -10.17 -37.04 -17.43
CA GLN A 940 -11.42 -36.47 -17.94
C GLN A 940 -12.06 -37.31 -19.06
N ARG A 941 -11.25 -37.89 -19.97
CA ARG A 941 -11.74 -38.85 -20.97
C ARG A 941 -12.26 -40.14 -20.34
N LYS A 942 -11.61 -40.63 -19.28
CA LYS A 942 -12.04 -41.83 -18.57
C LYS A 942 -13.36 -41.61 -17.82
N ILE A 943 -13.49 -40.48 -17.11
CA ILE A 943 -14.73 -40.03 -16.46
C ILE A 943 -15.88 -39.91 -17.47
N ARG A 944 -15.65 -39.30 -18.64
CA ARG A 944 -16.67 -39.27 -19.71
C ARG A 944 -17.04 -40.66 -20.22
N SER A 945 -16.08 -41.54 -20.45
CA SER A 945 -16.39 -42.91 -20.90
C SER A 945 -17.12 -43.76 -19.86
N GLU A 946 -16.91 -43.47 -18.57
CA GLU A 946 -17.62 -44.14 -17.47
C GLU A 946 -19.04 -43.57 -17.34
N LEU A 947 -19.24 -42.25 -17.47
CA LEU A 947 -20.56 -41.59 -17.52
C LEU A 947 -21.42 -42.04 -18.71
N ASP A 948 -20.84 -42.17 -19.91
CA ASP A 948 -21.56 -42.67 -21.10
C ASP A 948 -21.98 -44.15 -20.97
N SER A 949 -21.33 -44.91 -20.07
CA SER A 949 -21.59 -46.34 -19.84
C SER A 949 -22.67 -46.61 -18.78
N SER A 950 -23.01 -45.64 -17.92
CA SER A 950 -23.96 -45.80 -16.81
C SER A 950 -25.38 -45.32 -17.13
N ASN A 951 -25.87 -45.62 -18.33
CA ASN A 951 -27.24 -45.33 -18.77
C ASN A 951 -28.29 -46.29 -18.14
N GLN A 952 -28.41 -46.25 -16.81
CA GLN A 952 -29.57 -46.74 -16.04
C GLN A 952 -29.42 -46.36 -14.55
N ILE A 953 -29.89 -45.16 -14.17
CA ILE A 953 -30.51 -44.83 -12.87
C ILE A 953 -31.15 -43.44 -12.98
N ASN A 954 -32.30 -43.29 -12.32
CA ASN A 954 -33.32 -42.24 -12.49
C ASN A 954 -32.84 -40.79 -12.26
N ASP A 955 -33.01 -39.89 -13.25
CA ASP A 955 -32.50 -38.50 -13.26
C ASP A 955 -33.08 -37.55 -12.19
N ASN A 956 -34.13 -37.95 -11.46
CA ASN A 956 -34.81 -37.06 -10.50
C ASN A 956 -34.14 -36.93 -9.12
N ALA A 957 -32.97 -37.53 -8.89
CA ALA A 957 -32.28 -37.50 -7.60
C ALA A 957 -30.94 -36.72 -7.58
N LEU A 958 -30.46 -36.23 -8.73
CA LEU A 958 -29.13 -35.59 -8.82
C LEU A 958 -29.14 -34.05 -8.76
N ASN A 959 -30.32 -33.41 -8.83
CA ASN A 959 -30.47 -31.95 -8.81
C ASN A 959 -30.60 -31.34 -7.40
N GLU A 960 -30.53 -32.14 -6.32
CA GLU A 960 -30.61 -31.65 -4.93
C GLU A 960 -29.26 -31.71 -4.17
N ASN A 961 -28.15 -32.07 -4.81
CA ASN A 961 -26.81 -32.14 -4.16
C ASN A 961 -25.62 -31.75 -5.08
N LEU A 962 -25.76 -30.67 -5.88
CA LEU A 962 -24.71 -29.98 -6.66
C LEU A 962 -24.86 -28.44 -6.58
#